data_AF-A0A4S2VEJ4-F1
#
_entry.id   AF-A0A4S2VEJ4-F1
#
_cell.length_a   1.000
_cell.length_b   1.000
_cell.length_c   1.000
_cell.angle_alpha   90.00
_cell.angle_beta   90.00
_cell.angle_gamma   90.00
#
_symmetry.space_group_name_H-M   'P 1'
#
loop_
_entity.id
_entity.type
_entity.pdbx_description
1 polymer ?
#
loop_
_entity_poly.entity_id
_entity_poly.type
_entity_poly.pdbx_seq_one_letter_code
_entity_poly.pdbx_strand_id
1 'polypeptide(L)'
;MLQYHALDFHLLRAPALPVDVWRDALDGGDRDRTRGRLSALTDDPRVRHGLVAAGSGLLDGLAKLDGSGRGAGADTGGKEARRVHSRALRYLTRMSTRPTPFGAFSGVALGTFGDTTTARLGATALGDAHVRTDMAWLLALVQHLEADPEVLNRLGVSMNAMAHRVGDRLVLPSSGVHGDPSDRRAVRIRHTAPVDRIRSLAPPAAPVPYAALVTELVSAFPEAGRERISAFVGELLGLGLLVTDLRPPVTEPRPEAYVLDRLTAAGADHPAVAALREIVDLTGRAPYGDTAALQRLRTAQRALVPGHKAQPLQVDSALDLTEGALNRRVAAEVAEAVGCLARLGRAAPGGYDHLAAYHLAFMERYGTDALVPVLDLLGAERGLDAPNGYLTPPRAMVMNQHGAEDDPHTSRALVALAAEAWRRGSDEVELTDEVLSRLLPPQGQEAGHPGRPACPGIDAYVQIAADSPEAIDRGDWRAVLNSDGLGEGGRTFGRFFHLLGADATDRLRAYARAREALEPDVVVAELAYLPANGRGANVAIRPAVHAYEIPLNVAPTAAPDHVIGLADIHVGATDEGLRLYSARLGRELVVVQNHMLSPYGAPNVCRFLLEVSRSRYATPSGFGWGPVEGAPHLPRVVRGRVVVRPAEWNLYPAGAAQSSPATAGPVPAPRSADDVDRWRRSWGVPRHVYLADDDNRLLLDLEHPVCVEELLADLRTATGRVTLQEALPGPDAAWLRDGSGRGHLSEVVVPLIASPGEAPPQDRARSTAEQIRRKAAPSAHPAHLPGSAWSYLKLYAARELHDEIAATELPSLVEQMRDADAEPDRWFYIRYADPDAHLRIRTRTAPGPALPALFAWGEGLVRRGLAERFEVATYHPEISRYGGPAVYDHLEELFAANSAVSCRLLRLVWDKEPGLEPEAVAIAAVDALYAQWGLGIRERLDAMPRPAQDAEARERYRKDRDYLCELLQPWERRPHPLGRAHHERLAAVLDAQAAAVRRAAAAVAEAEAAGTLWGTRDAILASLAHMQVNRLLPIDRPAENRCYLVWAHVLNCLRGRPQ
;
A
#
# COMPACT_ATOMS: atom_id res chain seq x y z
N MET A 1 14.78 13.86 -13.96
CA MET A 1 14.21 14.57 -12.78
C MET A 1 12.78 14.12 -12.62
N LEU A 2 12.35 13.76 -11.41
CA LEU A 2 10.93 13.53 -11.12
C LEU A 2 10.22 14.89 -11.18
N GLN A 3 9.43 15.12 -12.21
CA GLN A 3 8.64 16.33 -12.38
C GLN A 3 7.17 15.95 -12.43
N TYR A 4 6.39 16.56 -11.55
CA TYR A 4 4.95 16.52 -11.61
C TYR A 4 4.45 17.76 -12.34
N HIS A 5 3.37 17.61 -13.10
CA HIS A 5 2.66 18.72 -13.72
C HIS A 5 1.22 18.73 -13.23
N ALA A 6 0.72 19.92 -12.92
CA ALA A 6 -0.69 20.09 -12.61
C ALA A 6 -1.56 20.00 -13.85
N LEU A 7 -2.73 19.40 -13.71
CA LEU A 7 -3.77 19.46 -14.74
C LEU A 7 -4.42 20.85 -14.77
N ASP A 8 -5.28 21.10 -15.75
CA ASP A 8 -5.94 22.39 -15.98
C ASP A 8 -7.17 22.63 -15.08
N PHE A 9 -7.53 21.68 -14.22
CA PHE A 9 -8.69 21.73 -13.33
C PHE A 9 -8.32 21.45 -11.87
N HIS A 10 -9.18 21.86 -10.94
CA HIS A 10 -9.05 21.61 -9.51
C HIS A 10 -10.41 21.36 -8.85
N LEU A 11 -10.40 20.75 -7.66
CA LEU A 11 -11.57 20.71 -6.78
C LEU A 11 -11.46 21.85 -5.77
N LEU A 12 -12.41 22.78 -5.78
CA LEU A 12 -12.51 23.83 -4.77
C LEU A 12 -13.45 23.37 -3.64
N ARG A 13 -13.05 23.62 -2.40
CA ARG A 13 -13.80 23.31 -1.18
C ARG A 13 -13.92 24.55 -0.31
N ALA A 14 -15.09 24.76 0.26
CA ALA A 14 -15.34 25.85 1.20
C ALA A 14 -16.41 25.48 2.23
N PRO A 15 -16.33 26.03 3.46
CA PRO A 15 -17.33 25.87 4.50
C PRO A 15 -18.60 26.67 4.16
N ALA A 16 -19.74 26.23 4.70
CA ALA A 16 -21.06 26.78 4.41
C ALA A 16 -21.26 28.23 4.89
N LEU A 17 -20.51 28.62 5.93
CA LEU A 17 -20.55 29.94 6.53
C LEU A 17 -19.20 30.66 6.32
N PRO A 18 -19.21 31.99 6.20
CA PRO A 18 -17.98 32.75 6.16
C PRO A 18 -17.28 32.71 7.52
N VAL A 19 -15.96 32.96 7.50
CA VAL A 19 -15.14 33.01 8.72
C VAL A 19 -15.55 34.14 9.65
N ASP A 20 -16.13 35.20 9.09
CA ASP A 20 -16.72 36.33 9.82
C ASP A 20 -17.75 35.88 10.87
N VAL A 21 -18.57 34.86 10.57
CA VAL A 21 -19.57 34.34 11.51
C VAL A 21 -18.94 33.75 12.77
N TRP A 22 -17.78 33.09 12.63
CA TRP A 22 -17.02 32.58 13.78
C TRP A 22 -16.44 33.73 14.61
N ARG A 23 -15.91 34.76 13.94
CA ARG A 23 -15.36 35.96 14.59
C ARG A 23 -16.44 36.70 15.37
N ASP A 24 -17.60 36.92 14.76
CA ASP A 24 -18.75 37.59 15.38
C ASP A 24 -19.27 36.83 16.61
N ALA A 25 -19.20 35.49 16.58
CA ALA A 25 -19.59 34.68 17.73
C ALA A 25 -18.69 34.89 18.95
N LEU A 26 -17.38 35.09 18.72
CA LEU A 26 -16.35 35.29 19.76
C LEU A 26 -16.06 36.76 20.09
N ASP A 27 -16.77 37.70 19.46
CA ASP A 27 -16.54 39.13 19.66
C ASP A 27 -16.80 39.59 21.12
N GLY A 28 -15.91 40.41 21.67
CA GLY A 28 -16.06 41.02 22.99
C GLY A 28 -15.61 40.19 24.20
N GLY A 29 -15.12 38.95 24.02
CA GLY A 29 -14.36 38.20 25.04
C GLY A 29 -15.15 37.72 26.27
N ASP A 30 -16.47 37.87 26.30
CA ASP A 30 -17.32 37.48 27.43
C ASP A 30 -17.96 36.09 27.23
N ARG A 31 -17.90 35.26 28.28
CA ARG A 31 -18.37 33.86 28.24
C ARG A 31 -19.86 33.76 28.02
N ASP A 32 -20.64 34.55 28.76
CA ASP A 32 -22.10 34.42 28.75
C ASP A 32 -22.68 35.02 27.47
N ARG A 33 -22.11 36.13 26.98
CA ARG A 33 -22.42 36.69 25.66
C ARG A 33 -22.11 35.70 24.54
N THR A 34 -20.95 35.04 24.57
CA THR A 34 -20.59 34.02 23.58
C THR A 34 -21.58 32.87 23.59
N ARG A 35 -21.94 32.35 24.77
CA ARG A 35 -22.93 31.28 24.92
C ARG A 35 -24.31 31.69 24.38
N GLY A 36 -24.76 32.91 24.68
CA GLY A 36 -26.01 33.46 24.13
C GLY A 36 -26.00 33.53 22.60
N ARG A 37 -24.89 33.98 21.99
CA ARG A 37 -24.71 33.99 20.53
C ARG A 37 -24.70 32.57 19.94
N LEU A 38 -24.03 31.61 20.57
CA LEU A 38 -24.00 30.21 20.13
C LEU A 38 -25.40 29.58 20.10
N SER A 39 -26.26 29.90 21.08
CA SER A 39 -27.65 29.44 21.08
C SER A 39 -28.44 30.06 19.93
N ALA A 40 -28.35 31.38 19.75
CA ALA A 40 -29.06 32.11 18.69
C ALA A 40 -28.62 31.69 17.27
N LEU A 41 -27.36 31.27 17.09
CA LEU A 41 -26.86 30.79 15.79
C LEU A 41 -27.57 29.53 15.30
N THR A 42 -28.23 28.77 16.18
CA THR A 42 -29.04 27.61 15.78
C THR A 42 -30.41 27.97 15.22
N ASP A 43 -30.75 29.25 15.19
CA ASP A 43 -31.91 29.76 14.43
C ASP A 43 -31.56 30.05 12.97
N ASP A 44 -30.27 30.12 12.61
CA ASP A 44 -29.85 30.27 11.21
C ASP A 44 -30.27 29.04 10.40
N PRO A 45 -31.07 29.20 9.32
CA PRO A 45 -31.55 28.09 8.51
C PRO A 45 -30.43 27.18 7.97
N ARG A 46 -29.26 27.75 7.67
CA ARG A 46 -28.09 27.02 7.16
C ARG A 46 -27.49 26.12 8.25
N VAL A 47 -27.36 26.65 9.47
CA VAL A 47 -26.90 25.89 10.64
C VAL A 47 -27.88 24.77 10.95
N ARG A 48 -29.18 25.05 10.97
CA ARG A 48 -30.24 24.03 11.18
C ARG A 48 -30.18 22.94 10.13
N HIS A 49 -30.05 23.30 8.85
CA HIS A 49 -29.95 22.34 7.76
C HIS A 49 -28.72 21.44 7.89
N GLY A 50 -27.55 22.01 8.18
CA GLY A 50 -26.33 21.26 8.47
C GLY A 50 -26.50 20.27 9.62
N LEU A 51 -27.07 20.70 10.75
CA LEU A 51 -27.29 19.85 11.93
C LEU A 51 -28.29 18.71 11.65
N VAL A 52 -29.37 18.99 10.91
CA VAL A 52 -30.35 17.96 10.51
C VAL A 52 -29.71 16.95 9.54
N ALA A 53 -28.96 17.42 8.53
CA ALA A 53 -28.26 16.56 7.57
C ALA A 53 -27.23 15.66 8.27
N ALA A 54 -26.50 16.18 9.26
CA ALA A 54 -25.55 15.42 10.07
C ALA A 54 -26.21 14.43 11.05
N GLY A 55 -27.52 14.53 11.29
CA GLY A 55 -28.22 13.72 12.30
C GLY A 55 -27.82 14.11 13.73
N SER A 56 -27.45 15.37 13.96
CA SER A 56 -26.97 15.84 15.26
C SER A 56 -28.10 15.98 16.28
N GLY A 57 -27.92 15.42 17.47
CA GLY A 57 -28.83 15.65 18.62
C GLY A 57 -28.64 17.01 19.31
N LEU A 58 -27.86 17.93 18.72
CA LEU A 58 -27.61 19.26 19.29
C LEU A 58 -28.90 20.10 19.37
N LEU A 59 -29.76 20.04 18.35
CA LEU A 59 -31.02 20.80 18.31
C LEU A 59 -31.94 20.39 19.47
N ASP A 60 -32.06 19.09 19.75
CA ASP A 60 -32.84 18.58 20.89
C ASP A 60 -32.21 18.99 22.23
N GLY A 61 -30.88 19.04 22.30
CA GLY A 61 -30.14 19.48 23.49
C GLY A 61 -30.36 20.96 23.81
N LEU A 62 -30.39 21.82 22.79
CA LEU A 62 -30.67 23.25 22.94
C LEU A 62 -32.12 23.51 23.31
N ALA A 63 -33.07 22.86 22.64
CA ALA A 63 -34.50 22.99 22.97
C ALA A 63 -34.82 22.60 24.42
N LYS A 64 -34.10 21.63 24.99
CA LYS A 64 -34.22 21.26 26.42
C LYS A 64 -33.69 22.33 27.37
N LEU A 65 -32.68 23.09 26.97
CA LEU A 65 -32.17 24.21 27.77
C LEU A 65 -33.19 25.35 27.78
N ASP A 66 -33.78 25.68 26.63
CA ASP A 66 -34.77 26.76 26.47
C ASP A 66 -36.13 26.42 27.14
N GLY A 67 -36.58 25.17 27.00
CA GLY A 67 -37.86 24.71 27.57
C GLY A 67 -37.86 24.51 29.10
N SER A 68 -36.71 24.68 29.77
CA SER A 68 -36.58 24.43 31.21
C SER A 68 -37.11 25.54 32.13
N GLY A 69 -37.74 26.61 31.60
CA GLY A 69 -38.44 27.61 32.41
C GLY A 69 -37.57 28.33 33.45
N ARG A 70 -36.24 28.36 33.25
CA ARG A 70 -35.30 28.99 34.18
C ARG A 70 -35.26 30.49 33.89
N GLY A 71 -35.92 31.29 34.73
CA GLY A 71 -35.94 32.75 34.65
C GLY A 71 -34.54 33.37 34.61
N ALA A 72 -34.49 34.59 34.06
CA ALA A 72 -33.31 35.44 34.00
C ALA A 72 -32.66 35.58 35.40
N GLY A 73 -31.62 34.78 35.67
CA GLY A 73 -30.92 34.75 36.96
C GLY A 73 -30.49 33.37 37.47
N ALA A 74 -30.86 32.25 36.82
CA ALA A 74 -30.44 30.91 37.27
C ALA A 74 -29.25 30.35 36.44
N ASP A 75 -28.27 29.80 37.16
CA ASP A 75 -26.97 29.25 36.72
C ASP A 75 -26.95 28.62 35.30
N THR A 76 -26.51 29.42 34.33
CA THR A 76 -26.17 29.04 32.94
C THR A 76 -24.92 28.15 32.87
N GLY A 77 -24.27 27.88 34.02
CA GLY A 77 -22.98 27.24 34.15
C GLY A 77 -23.00 25.75 34.50
N GLY A 78 -24.15 25.06 34.47
CA GLY A 78 -24.23 23.61 34.72
C GLY A 78 -23.41 22.76 33.74
N LYS A 79 -22.96 21.57 34.18
CA LYS A 79 -22.12 20.64 33.39
C LYS A 79 -22.75 20.27 32.03
N GLU A 80 -24.07 20.12 31.99
CA GLU A 80 -24.82 19.80 30.76
C GLU A 80 -24.86 20.99 29.79
N ALA A 81 -25.16 22.20 30.28
CA ALA A 81 -25.14 23.43 29.48
C ALA A 81 -23.76 23.70 28.88
N ARG A 82 -22.68 23.52 29.64
CA ARG A 82 -21.29 23.66 29.11
C ARG A 82 -21.03 22.67 27.97
N ARG A 83 -21.48 21.42 28.09
CA ARG A 83 -21.31 20.40 27.05
C ARG A 83 -22.11 20.73 25.79
N VAL A 84 -23.31 21.30 25.92
CA VAL A 84 -24.12 21.74 24.76
C VAL A 84 -23.46 22.92 24.05
N HIS A 85 -23.01 23.96 24.78
CA HIS A 85 -22.31 25.10 24.18
C HIS A 85 -20.97 24.72 23.55
N SER A 86 -20.18 23.84 24.18
CA SER A 86 -18.95 23.27 23.61
C SER A 86 -19.20 22.63 22.24
N ARG A 87 -20.25 21.79 22.15
CA ARG A 87 -20.67 21.19 20.87
C ARG A 87 -21.11 22.24 19.86
N ALA A 88 -21.88 23.25 20.27
CA ALA A 88 -22.31 24.33 19.40
C ALA A 88 -21.12 25.11 18.82
N LEU A 89 -20.12 25.45 19.65
CA LEU A 89 -18.88 26.08 19.21
C LEU A 89 -18.13 25.21 18.20
N ARG A 90 -17.95 23.91 18.47
CA ARG A 90 -17.25 23.00 17.53
C ARG A 90 -17.97 22.89 16.19
N TYR A 91 -19.30 22.82 16.17
CA TYR A 91 -20.08 22.82 14.92
C TYR A 91 -20.00 24.15 14.19
N LEU A 92 -20.09 25.27 14.90
CA LEU A 92 -19.94 26.60 14.30
C LEU A 92 -18.55 26.74 13.66
N THR A 93 -17.49 26.45 14.42
CA THR A 93 -16.12 26.49 13.91
C THR A 93 -15.99 25.60 12.68
N ARG A 94 -16.51 24.37 12.71
CA ARG A 94 -16.53 23.50 11.52
C ARG A 94 -17.21 24.16 10.31
N MET A 95 -18.39 24.73 10.52
CA MET A 95 -19.21 25.35 9.47
C MET A 95 -18.66 26.67 8.94
N SER A 96 -17.70 27.30 9.63
CA SER A 96 -17.08 28.58 9.23
C SER A 96 -15.62 28.45 8.80
N THR A 97 -14.90 27.43 9.27
CA THR A 97 -13.44 27.39 9.12
C THR A 97 -12.89 26.10 8.53
N ARG A 98 -13.69 25.04 8.40
CA ARG A 98 -13.21 23.74 7.89
C ARG A 98 -13.78 23.43 6.50
N PRO A 99 -12.97 23.53 5.43
CA PRO A 99 -13.42 23.22 4.06
C PRO A 99 -13.71 21.73 3.81
N THR A 100 -13.27 20.81 4.68
CA THR A 100 -13.43 19.35 4.48
C THR A 100 -14.92 18.96 4.30
N PRO A 101 -15.32 18.40 3.14
CA PRO A 101 -16.72 18.08 2.83
C PRO A 101 -17.40 17.17 3.85
N PHE A 102 -18.52 17.61 4.42
CA PHE A 102 -19.37 16.77 5.28
C PHE A 102 -20.81 17.29 5.33
N GLY A 103 -21.74 16.57 4.71
CA GLY A 103 -23.15 16.95 4.74
C GLY A 103 -23.36 18.32 4.10
N ALA A 104 -23.97 19.21 4.87
CA ALA A 104 -24.20 20.61 4.53
C ALA A 104 -23.37 21.59 5.37
N PHE A 105 -22.23 21.15 5.92
CA PHE A 105 -21.28 22.03 6.61
C PHE A 105 -20.25 22.67 5.67
N SER A 106 -20.04 22.07 4.51
CA SER A 106 -19.08 22.47 3.49
C SER A 106 -19.50 21.86 2.16
N GLY A 107 -19.02 22.45 1.07
CA GLY A 107 -19.34 21.99 -0.28
C GLY A 107 -18.13 21.92 -1.18
N VAL A 108 -18.37 21.38 -2.38
CA VAL A 108 -17.36 21.23 -3.44
C VAL A 108 -17.82 21.86 -4.74
N ALA A 109 -16.88 22.33 -5.55
CA ALA A 109 -17.13 22.69 -6.95
C ALA A 109 -15.91 22.40 -7.82
N LEU A 110 -16.14 22.19 -9.11
CA LEU A 110 -15.09 22.07 -10.11
C LEU A 110 -14.63 23.47 -10.51
N GLY A 111 -13.33 23.73 -10.41
CA GLY A 111 -12.70 24.95 -10.89
C GLY A 111 -11.61 24.68 -11.94
N THR A 112 -11.06 25.73 -12.53
CA THR A 112 -10.00 25.66 -13.56
C THR A 112 -8.80 26.54 -13.22
N PHE A 113 -7.65 26.25 -13.81
CA PHE A 113 -6.46 27.09 -13.68
C PHE A 113 -6.30 28.04 -14.89
N GLY A 114 -6.42 29.34 -14.63
CA GLY A 114 -6.30 30.41 -15.63
C GLY A 114 -5.15 31.37 -15.35
N ASP A 115 -5.06 32.45 -16.13
CA ASP A 115 -4.01 33.48 -15.98
C ASP A 115 -4.28 34.43 -14.80
N THR A 116 -5.54 34.55 -14.39
CA THR A 116 -6.03 35.40 -13.29
C THR A 116 -6.96 34.62 -12.38
N THR A 117 -7.09 35.08 -11.13
CA THR A 117 -8.01 34.50 -10.14
C THR A 117 -9.34 35.22 -10.21
N THR A 118 -10.39 34.51 -10.62
CA THR A 118 -11.74 35.06 -10.70
C THR A 118 -12.74 34.32 -9.83
N ALA A 119 -12.30 33.25 -9.15
CA ALA A 119 -13.18 32.40 -8.37
C ALA A 119 -13.99 33.17 -7.31
N ARG A 120 -15.32 33.01 -7.35
CA ARG A 120 -16.27 33.73 -6.50
C ARG A 120 -17.48 32.87 -6.17
N LEU A 121 -17.92 32.95 -4.91
CA LEU A 121 -19.15 32.30 -4.46
C LEU A 121 -20.36 33.20 -4.72
N GLY A 122 -21.53 32.58 -4.90
CA GLY A 122 -22.81 33.26 -5.02
C GLY A 122 -23.26 33.92 -3.71
N ALA A 123 -24.56 34.18 -3.59
CA ALA A 123 -25.12 34.86 -2.40
C ALA A 123 -24.91 34.05 -1.12
N THR A 124 -24.90 32.72 -1.23
CA THR A 124 -24.50 31.77 -0.19
C THR A 124 -23.38 30.88 -0.72
N ALA A 125 -22.56 30.33 0.16
CA ALA A 125 -21.47 29.44 -0.26
C ALA A 125 -21.97 28.14 -0.88
N LEU A 126 -23.09 27.61 -0.38
CA LEU A 126 -23.72 26.39 -0.89
C LEU A 126 -24.94 26.76 -1.74
N GLY A 127 -25.07 26.14 -2.91
CA GLY A 127 -26.16 26.38 -3.86
C GLY A 127 -27.04 25.15 -4.12
N ASP A 128 -26.46 23.96 -4.03
CA ASP A 128 -27.15 22.71 -4.31
C ASP A 128 -26.68 21.59 -3.37
N ALA A 129 -27.47 20.52 -3.28
CA ALA A 129 -27.12 19.33 -2.53
C ALA A 129 -27.70 18.08 -3.18
N HIS A 130 -26.92 17.00 -3.11
CA HIS A 130 -27.37 15.68 -3.49
C HIS A 130 -27.62 14.83 -2.25
N VAL A 131 -28.84 14.31 -2.18
CA VAL A 131 -29.30 13.46 -1.07
C VAL A 131 -29.43 12.03 -1.57
N ARG A 132 -28.88 11.09 -0.81
CA ARG A 132 -29.00 9.65 -1.06
C ARG A 132 -29.27 8.88 0.21
N THR A 133 -29.61 7.61 0.07
CA THR A 133 -29.74 6.72 1.22
C THR A 133 -28.37 6.36 1.80
N ASP A 134 -28.27 6.24 3.12
CA ASP A 134 -27.06 5.74 3.78
C ASP A 134 -26.90 4.23 3.50
N MET A 135 -25.70 3.81 3.12
CA MET A 135 -25.43 2.43 2.74
C MET A 135 -25.61 1.43 3.90
N ALA A 136 -25.38 1.79 5.16
CA ALA A 136 -25.67 0.87 6.27
C ALA A 136 -27.18 0.68 6.46
N TRP A 137 -27.97 1.73 6.25
CA TRP A 137 -29.43 1.59 6.23
C TRP A 137 -29.90 0.75 5.04
N LEU A 138 -29.36 1.00 3.84
CA LEU A 138 -29.75 0.28 2.63
C LEU A 138 -29.38 -1.21 2.69
N LEU A 139 -28.19 -1.54 3.21
CA LEU A 139 -27.78 -2.94 3.38
C LEU A 139 -28.62 -3.69 4.43
N ALA A 140 -29.11 -2.97 5.46
CA ALA A 140 -30.07 -3.53 6.41
C ALA A 140 -31.43 -3.82 5.73
N LEU A 141 -31.88 -2.95 4.83
CA LEU A 141 -33.05 -3.24 3.99
C LEU A 141 -32.82 -4.47 3.09
N VAL A 142 -31.66 -4.54 2.42
CA VAL A 142 -31.27 -5.70 1.62
C VAL A 142 -31.28 -6.98 2.46
N GLN A 143 -30.81 -6.92 3.72
CA GLN A 143 -30.88 -8.06 4.65
C GLN A 143 -32.30 -8.55 4.89
N HIS A 144 -33.23 -7.64 5.14
CA HIS A 144 -34.63 -8.01 5.35
C HIS A 144 -35.26 -8.61 4.08
N LEU A 145 -34.91 -8.07 2.90
CA LEU A 145 -35.42 -8.58 1.62
C LEU A 145 -34.83 -9.93 1.24
N GLU A 146 -33.55 -10.17 1.50
CA GLU A 146 -32.90 -11.47 1.25
C GLU A 146 -33.43 -12.57 2.19
N ALA A 147 -34.01 -12.20 3.33
CA ALA A 147 -34.64 -13.15 4.26
C ALA A 147 -36.06 -13.57 3.84
N ASP A 148 -36.69 -12.85 2.89
CA ASP A 148 -38.01 -13.19 2.36
C ASP A 148 -37.88 -14.20 1.20
N PRO A 149 -38.41 -15.44 1.33
CA PRO A 149 -38.34 -16.44 0.28
C PRO A 149 -38.98 -16.01 -1.05
N GLU A 150 -40.04 -15.20 -1.05
CA GLU A 150 -40.70 -14.77 -2.28
C GLU A 150 -39.81 -13.83 -3.10
N VAL A 151 -39.08 -12.95 -2.41
CA VAL A 151 -38.10 -12.05 -3.02
C VAL A 151 -36.86 -12.83 -3.42
N LEU A 152 -36.27 -13.59 -2.49
CA LEU A 152 -35.02 -14.32 -2.70
C LEU A 152 -35.08 -15.26 -3.92
N ASN A 153 -36.21 -15.95 -4.13
CA ASN A 153 -36.39 -16.85 -5.28
C ASN A 153 -36.21 -16.16 -6.64
N ARG A 154 -36.40 -14.84 -6.70
CA ARG A 154 -36.31 -14.03 -7.93
C ARG A 154 -34.96 -13.33 -8.09
N LEU A 155 -34.11 -13.30 -7.05
CA LEU A 155 -32.80 -12.65 -7.08
C LEU A 155 -31.74 -13.52 -7.76
N GLY A 156 -30.72 -12.89 -8.32
CA GLY A 156 -29.51 -13.55 -8.79
C GLY A 156 -28.56 -13.84 -7.63
N VAL A 157 -27.95 -15.03 -7.59
CA VAL A 157 -26.97 -15.44 -6.58
C VAL A 157 -25.66 -15.91 -7.24
N SER A 158 -24.53 -15.61 -6.60
CA SER A 158 -23.20 -16.07 -7.02
C SER A 158 -22.34 -16.42 -5.82
N MET A 159 -21.28 -17.19 -6.06
CA MET A 159 -20.26 -17.48 -5.06
C MET A 159 -19.55 -16.19 -4.60
N ASN A 160 -19.32 -16.09 -3.29
CA ASN A 160 -18.46 -15.05 -2.73
C ASN A 160 -17.04 -15.17 -3.31
N ALA A 161 -16.51 -14.07 -3.84
CA ALA A 161 -15.22 -14.06 -4.54
C ALA A 161 -14.03 -14.47 -3.65
N MET A 162 -14.15 -14.33 -2.33
CA MET A 162 -13.11 -14.69 -1.36
C MET A 162 -13.19 -16.16 -0.91
N ALA A 163 -14.25 -16.88 -1.28
CA ALA A 163 -14.41 -18.28 -0.92
C ALA A 163 -13.49 -19.17 -1.76
N HIS A 164 -12.62 -19.94 -1.11
CA HIS A 164 -11.63 -20.79 -1.78
C HIS A 164 -11.51 -22.16 -1.11
N ARG A 165 -11.00 -23.14 -1.86
CA ARG A 165 -10.92 -24.53 -1.40
C ARG A 165 -9.60 -24.81 -0.67
N VAL A 166 -9.71 -25.35 0.54
CA VAL A 166 -8.59 -25.82 1.35
C VAL A 166 -8.85 -27.27 1.76
N GLY A 167 -8.06 -28.21 1.23
CA GLY A 167 -8.26 -29.65 1.48
C GLY A 167 -9.66 -30.14 1.04
N ASP A 168 -10.40 -30.72 1.99
CA ASP A 168 -11.80 -31.15 1.81
C ASP A 168 -12.82 -30.06 2.21
N ARG A 169 -12.38 -28.82 2.43
CA ARG A 169 -13.21 -27.71 2.89
C ARG A 169 -13.28 -26.56 1.89
N LEU A 170 -14.38 -25.82 1.94
CA LEU A 170 -14.51 -24.48 1.39
C LEU A 170 -14.40 -23.47 2.54
N VAL A 171 -13.52 -22.49 2.38
CA VAL A 171 -13.16 -21.49 3.39
C VAL A 171 -13.52 -20.10 2.88
N LEU A 172 -14.20 -19.33 3.73
CA LEU A 172 -14.41 -17.89 3.55
C LEU A 172 -13.73 -17.18 4.74
N PRO A 173 -12.64 -16.43 4.50
CA PRO A 173 -11.84 -15.83 5.59
C PRO A 173 -12.63 -14.84 6.47
N SER A 174 -13.59 -14.13 5.87
CA SER A 174 -14.48 -13.21 6.58
C SER A 174 -15.78 -13.04 5.81
N SER A 175 -16.92 -13.18 6.49
CA SER A 175 -18.25 -13.07 5.89
C SER A 175 -18.65 -11.63 5.58
N GLY A 176 -18.37 -10.68 6.48
CA GLY A 176 -18.56 -9.23 6.29
C GLY A 176 -19.97 -8.86 5.79
N VAL A 177 -20.97 -9.62 6.22
CA VAL A 177 -22.31 -9.67 5.62
C VAL A 177 -23.01 -8.34 5.90
N HIS A 178 -23.43 -7.65 4.83
CA HIS A 178 -24.35 -6.50 4.87
C HIS A 178 -23.81 -5.29 5.63
N GLY A 179 -22.48 -5.18 5.73
CA GLY A 179 -21.85 -4.02 6.35
C GLY A 179 -22.03 -3.96 7.87
N ASP A 180 -22.32 -5.10 8.52
CA ASP A 180 -22.26 -5.23 9.97
C ASP A 180 -20.80 -5.47 10.42
N PRO A 181 -20.15 -4.50 11.09
CA PRO A 181 -18.77 -4.65 11.53
C PRO A 181 -18.58 -5.73 12.59
N SER A 182 -19.65 -6.20 13.24
CA SER A 182 -19.62 -7.28 14.22
C SER A 182 -19.61 -8.68 13.58
N ASP A 183 -20.14 -8.84 12.36
CA ASP A 183 -20.11 -10.10 11.64
C ASP A 183 -18.85 -10.24 10.78
N ARG A 184 -17.75 -10.63 11.43
CA ARG A 184 -16.45 -10.91 10.80
C ARG A 184 -16.04 -12.38 10.87
N ARG A 185 -17.00 -13.28 11.08
CA ARG A 185 -16.71 -14.70 11.29
C ARG A 185 -16.02 -15.31 10.07
N ALA A 186 -15.01 -16.14 10.33
CA ALA A 186 -14.49 -17.05 9.32
C ALA A 186 -15.43 -18.24 9.18
N VAL A 187 -15.76 -18.62 7.95
CA VAL A 187 -16.65 -19.75 7.65
C VAL A 187 -15.85 -20.88 7.02
N ARG A 188 -16.05 -22.11 7.51
CA ARG A 188 -15.41 -23.32 6.98
C ARG A 188 -16.43 -24.44 6.88
N ILE A 189 -16.78 -24.86 5.66
CA ILE A 189 -17.73 -25.96 5.42
C ILE A 189 -17.06 -27.09 4.66
N ARG A 190 -17.64 -28.30 4.71
CA ARG A 190 -17.18 -29.41 3.86
C ARG A 190 -17.47 -29.12 2.39
N HIS A 191 -16.49 -29.35 1.53
CA HIS A 191 -16.60 -29.22 0.09
C HIS A 191 -17.25 -30.49 -0.50
N THR A 192 -18.58 -30.52 -0.50
CA THR A 192 -19.39 -31.64 -1.02
C THR A 192 -19.68 -31.47 -2.52
N ALA A 193 -20.19 -32.53 -3.17
CA ALA A 193 -20.58 -32.46 -4.58
C ALA A 193 -21.63 -31.36 -4.90
N PRO A 194 -22.65 -31.12 -4.05
CA PRO A 194 -23.53 -29.96 -4.23
C PRO A 194 -22.81 -28.61 -4.18
N VAL A 195 -21.84 -28.43 -3.28
CA VAL A 195 -21.05 -27.18 -3.20
C VAL A 195 -20.23 -26.98 -4.47
N ASP A 196 -19.57 -28.03 -4.96
CA ASP A 196 -18.80 -27.98 -6.20
C ASP A 196 -19.68 -27.62 -7.41
N ARG A 197 -20.87 -28.22 -7.48
CA ARG A 197 -21.85 -27.91 -8.52
C ARG A 197 -22.31 -26.45 -8.46
N ILE A 198 -22.57 -25.90 -7.27
CA ILE A 198 -22.91 -24.48 -7.09
C ILE A 198 -21.78 -23.59 -7.61
N ARG A 199 -20.52 -23.90 -7.27
CA ARG A 199 -19.35 -23.12 -7.73
C ARG A 199 -19.21 -23.08 -9.24
N SER A 200 -19.57 -24.17 -9.93
CA SER A 200 -19.59 -24.24 -11.39
C SER A 200 -20.76 -23.48 -12.01
N LEU A 201 -21.95 -23.52 -11.39
CA LEU A 201 -23.17 -22.91 -11.94
C LEU A 201 -23.24 -21.40 -11.67
N ALA A 202 -22.72 -20.95 -10.53
CA ALA A 202 -22.85 -19.59 -10.04
C ALA A 202 -21.47 -19.03 -9.61
N PRO A 203 -20.48 -18.96 -10.52
CA PRO A 203 -19.15 -18.49 -10.16
C PRO A 203 -19.17 -17.02 -9.71
N PRO A 204 -18.12 -16.53 -9.02
CA PRO A 204 -18.08 -15.15 -8.55
C PRO A 204 -18.32 -14.13 -9.67
N ALA A 205 -19.07 -13.07 -9.36
CA ALA A 205 -19.48 -12.01 -10.29
C ALA A 205 -20.35 -12.46 -11.48
N ALA A 206 -20.85 -13.70 -11.49
CA ALA A 206 -21.78 -14.21 -12.50
C ALA A 206 -23.07 -14.73 -11.82
N PRO A 207 -23.96 -13.83 -11.38
CA PRO A 207 -25.17 -14.21 -10.66
C PRO A 207 -26.13 -15.01 -11.55
N VAL A 208 -26.72 -16.07 -10.99
CA VAL A 208 -27.79 -16.87 -11.61
C VAL A 208 -29.04 -16.83 -10.74
N PRO A 209 -30.26 -16.86 -11.30
CA PRO A 209 -31.48 -16.81 -10.49
C PRO A 209 -31.52 -17.91 -9.43
N TYR A 210 -31.85 -17.57 -8.18
CA TYR A 210 -31.89 -18.52 -7.06
C TYR A 210 -32.78 -19.73 -7.36
N ALA A 211 -33.99 -19.50 -7.89
CA ALA A 211 -34.90 -20.58 -8.25
C ALA A 211 -34.36 -21.51 -9.36
N ALA A 212 -33.57 -20.96 -10.29
CA ALA A 212 -32.90 -21.74 -11.33
C ALA A 212 -31.78 -22.60 -10.73
N LEU A 213 -30.95 -22.03 -9.85
CA LEU A 213 -29.90 -22.76 -9.13
C LEU A 213 -30.47 -23.92 -8.31
N VAL A 214 -31.55 -23.68 -7.55
CA VAL A 214 -32.22 -24.74 -6.79
C VAL A 214 -32.76 -25.83 -7.72
N THR A 215 -33.34 -25.45 -8.87
CA THR A 215 -33.89 -26.42 -9.84
C THR A 215 -32.80 -27.29 -10.46
N GLU A 216 -31.67 -26.69 -10.86
CA GLU A 216 -30.50 -27.42 -11.35
C GLU A 216 -29.95 -28.40 -10.30
N LEU A 217 -29.86 -27.97 -9.04
CA LEU A 217 -29.41 -28.86 -7.96
C LEU A 217 -30.39 -29.99 -7.67
N VAL A 218 -31.70 -29.73 -7.73
CA VAL A 218 -32.73 -30.78 -7.58
C VAL A 218 -32.60 -31.81 -8.70
N SER A 219 -32.34 -31.37 -9.93
CA SER A 219 -32.10 -32.27 -11.05
C SER A 219 -30.82 -33.10 -10.88
N ALA A 220 -29.75 -32.50 -10.34
CA ALA A 220 -28.47 -33.17 -10.12
C ALA A 220 -28.49 -34.12 -8.90
N PHE A 221 -29.32 -33.84 -7.89
CA PHE A 221 -29.38 -34.56 -6.62
C PHE A 221 -30.85 -34.86 -6.21
N PRO A 222 -31.59 -35.66 -7.00
CA PRO A 222 -33.04 -35.85 -6.82
C PRO A 222 -33.42 -36.47 -5.47
N GLU A 223 -32.55 -37.29 -4.89
CA GLU A 223 -32.77 -37.97 -3.60
C GLU A 223 -32.90 -37.01 -2.41
N ALA A 224 -32.37 -35.79 -2.50
CA ALA A 224 -32.42 -34.82 -1.41
C ALA A 224 -33.77 -34.09 -1.31
N GLY A 225 -34.51 -33.98 -2.42
CA GLY A 225 -35.75 -33.21 -2.51
C GLY A 225 -35.54 -31.68 -2.56
N ARG A 226 -36.52 -30.96 -3.10
CA ARG A 226 -36.46 -29.49 -3.31
C ARG A 226 -36.34 -28.69 -2.03
N GLU A 227 -37.09 -29.05 -0.99
CA GLU A 227 -37.08 -28.31 0.29
C GLU A 227 -35.70 -28.32 0.95
N ARG A 228 -35.06 -29.50 1.02
CA ARG A 228 -33.73 -29.65 1.61
C ARG A 228 -32.66 -28.91 0.81
N ILE A 229 -32.75 -28.94 -0.53
CA ILE A 229 -31.82 -28.20 -1.39
C ILE A 229 -32.01 -26.70 -1.23
N SER A 230 -33.25 -26.21 -1.19
CA SER A 230 -33.52 -24.79 -0.95
C SER A 230 -33.00 -24.35 0.42
N ALA A 231 -33.27 -25.12 1.48
CA ALA A 231 -32.74 -24.84 2.81
C ALA A 231 -31.20 -24.83 2.83
N PHE A 232 -30.56 -25.77 2.13
CA PHE A 232 -29.10 -25.82 2.00
C PHE A 232 -28.53 -24.60 1.29
N VAL A 233 -29.08 -24.19 0.14
CA VAL A 233 -28.63 -22.98 -0.57
C VAL A 233 -28.86 -21.73 0.28
N GLY A 234 -30.00 -21.63 0.96
CA GLY A 234 -30.30 -20.57 1.91
C GLY A 234 -29.31 -20.51 3.09
N GLU A 235 -28.88 -21.67 3.61
CA GLU A 235 -27.84 -21.72 4.65
C GLU A 235 -26.49 -21.19 4.12
N LEU A 236 -26.10 -21.54 2.88
CA LEU A 236 -24.88 -21.00 2.27
C LEU A 236 -24.93 -19.48 2.09
N LEU A 237 -26.10 -18.94 1.72
CA LEU A 237 -26.34 -17.49 1.65
C LEU A 237 -26.25 -16.85 3.04
N GLY A 238 -26.91 -17.44 4.04
CA GLY A 238 -26.87 -16.97 5.43
C GLY A 238 -25.47 -17.03 6.05
N LEU A 239 -24.60 -17.92 5.58
CA LEU A 239 -23.18 -17.98 5.93
C LEU A 239 -22.31 -16.97 5.16
N GLY A 240 -22.85 -16.30 4.13
CA GLY A 240 -22.13 -15.36 3.27
C GLY A 240 -21.25 -16.03 2.21
N LEU A 241 -21.36 -17.35 2.02
CA LEU A 241 -20.68 -18.09 0.95
C LEU A 241 -21.29 -17.80 -0.42
N LEU A 242 -22.56 -17.43 -0.44
CA LEU A 242 -23.24 -16.85 -1.59
C LEU A 242 -23.54 -15.36 -1.33
N VAL A 243 -23.63 -14.59 -2.40
CA VAL A 243 -24.03 -13.18 -2.39
C VAL A 243 -25.09 -12.94 -3.46
N THR A 244 -26.03 -12.04 -3.19
CA THR A 244 -27.07 -11.67 -4.17
C THR A 244 -26.64 -10.49 -5.04
N ASP A 245 -27.28 -10.35 -6.20
CA ASP A 245 -27.15 -9.18 -7.08
C ASP A 245 -27.95 -7.96 -6.60
N LEU A 246 -28.67 -8.07 -5.47
CA LEU A 246 -29.40 -6.97 -4.83
C LEU A 246 -28.46 -6.01 -4.09
N ARG A 247 -27.25 -6.45 -3.75
CA ARG A 247 -26.23 -5.61 -3.12
C ARG A 247 -25.71 -4.59 -4.14
N PRO A 248 -25.92 -3.29 -3.92
CA PRO A 248 -25.63 -2.28 -4.93
C PRO A 248 -24.12 -2.14 -5.14
N PRO A 249 -23.67 -2.00 -6.40
CA PRO A 249 -22.27 -1.72 -6.69
C PRO A 249 -21.91 -0.32 -6.19
N VAL A 250 -20.67 -0.16 -5.71
CA VAL A 250 -20.13 1.13 -5.30
C VAL A 250 -19.79 2.04 -6.50
N THR A 251 -20.01 1.58 -7.73
CA THR A 251 -19.90 2.39 -8.96
C THR A 251 -21.23 3.06 -9.35
N GLU A 252 -22.32 2.77 -8.63
CA GLU A 252 -23.64 3.31 -8.90
C GLU A 252 -23.91 4.60 -8.07
N PRO A 253 -24.20 5.76 -8.70
CA PRO A 253 -24.49 7.01 -7.99
C PRO A 253 -25.69 6.92 -7.04
N ARG A 254 -26.73 6.17 -7.41
CA ARG A 254 -27.99 6.06 -6.67
C ARG A 254 -28.23 4.62 -6.24
N PRO A 255 -27.57 4.15 -5.17
CA PRO A 255 -27.68 2.75 -4.74
C PRO A 255 -29.12 2.36 -4.39
N GLU A 256 -29.94 3.30 -3.87
CA GLU A 256 -31.37 3.04 -3.65
C GLU A 256 -32.16 2.79 -4.95
N ALA A 257 -31.80 3.47 -6.04
CA ALA A 257 -32.45 3.29 -7.34
C ALA A 257 -32.07 1.94 -7.94
N TYR A 258 -30.80 1.54 -7.82
CA TYR A 258 -30.35 0.21 -8.22
C TYR A 258 -31.11 -0.91 -7.52
N VAL A 259 -31.31 -0.81 -6.20
CA VAL A 259 -32.09 -1.81 -5.45
C VAL A 259 -33.54 -1.85 -5.97
N LEU A 260 -34.15 -0.69 -6.21
CA LEU A 260 -35.51 -0.62 -6.78
C LEU A 260 -35.59 -1.24 -8.18
N ASP A 261 -34.61 -0.95 -9.04
CA ASP A 261 -34.54 -1.45 -10.42
C ASP A 261 -34.36 -2.96 -10.43
N ARG A 262 -33.51 -3.50 -9.56
CA ARG A 262 -33.33 -4.96 -9.41
C ARG A 262 -34.59 -5.66 -8.94
N LEU A 263 -35.27 -5.13 -7.92
CA LEU A 263 -36.54 -5.69 -7.45
C LEU A 263 -37.63 -5.63 -8.54
N THR A 264 -37.67 -4.52 -9.30
CA THR A 264 -38.64 -4.34 -10.38
C THR A 264 -38.37 -5.27 -11.55
N ALA A 265 -37.10 -5.40 -11.96
CA ALA A 265 -36.68 -6.31 -13.04
C ALA A 265 -36.88 -7.78 -12.68
N ALA A 266 -36.68 -8.14 -11.41
CA ALA A 266 -37.00 -9.45 -10.87
C ALA A 266 -38.53 -9.70 -10.78
N GLY A 267 -39.34 -8.67 -10.98
CA GLY A 267 -40.80 -8.72 -10.86
C GLY A 267 -41.26 -8.99 -9.44
N ALA A 268 -40.53 -8.57 -8.40
CA ALA A 268 -40.87 -8.78 -7.00
C ALA A 268 -42.16 -8.03 -6.62
N ASP A 269 -43.16 -8.75 -6.09
CA ASP A 269 -44.42 -8.17 -5.60
C ASP A 269 -44.36 -8.09 -4.07
N HIS A 270 -43.70 -7.05 -3.57
CA HIS A 270 -43.44 -6.89 -2.13
C HIS A 270 -43.71 -5.43 -1.69
N PRO A 271 -44.33 -5.18 -0.53
CA PRO A 271 -44.67 -3.82 -0.06
C PRO A 271 -43.48 -2.85 -0.02
N ALA A 272 -42.28 -3.37 0.25
CA ALA A 272 -41.06 -2.56 0.25
C ALA A 272 -40.75 -1.92 -1.11
N VAL A 273 -41.21 -2.47 -2.24
CA VAL A 273 -40.99 -1.89 -3.58
C VAL A 273 -41.69 -0.54 -3.70
N ALA A 274 -42.93 -0.44 -3.23
CA ALA A 274 -43.69 0.81 -3.24
C ALA A 274 -43.07 1.85 -2.29
N ALA A 275 -42.70 1.44 -1.08
CA ALA A 275 -42.04 2.31 -0.10
C ALA A 275 -40.66 2.79 -0.58
N LEU A 276 -39.87 1.91 -1.20
CA LEU A 276 -38.57 2.28 -1.77
C LEU A 276 -38.73 3.24 -2.94
N ARG A 277 -39.77 3.08 -3.78
CA ARG A 277 -40.10 4.03 -4.84
C ARG A 277 -40.40 5.43 -4.29
N GLU A 278 -41.12 5.54 -3.17
CA GLU A 278 -41.32 6.82 -2.47
C GLU A 278 -39.98 7.41 -1.98
N ILE A 279 -39.11 6.58 -1.39
CA ILE A 279 -37.77 7.01 -0.92
C ILE A 279 -36.89 7.49 -2.09
N VAL A 280 -36.94 6.82 -3.24
CA VAL A 280 -36.22 7.22 -4.47
C VAL A 280 -36.75 8.56 -5.01
N ASP A 281 -38.05 8.81 -4.90
CA ASP A 281 -38.64 10.11 -5.29
C ASP A 281 -38.25 11.22 -4.30
N LEU A 282 -38.31 10.95 -2.99
CA LEU A 282 -37.94 11.90 -1.94
C LEU A 282 -36.47 12.31 -2.01
N THR A 283 -35.56 11.37 -2.30
CA THR A 283 -34.13 11.66 -2.51
C THR A 283 -33.89 12.50 -3.76
N GLY A 284 -34.66 12.27 -4.84
CA GLY A 284 -34.54 13.03 -6.10
C GLY A 284 -35.10 14.45 -6.05
N ARG A 285 -35.92 14.78 -5.05
CA ARG A 285 -36.62 16.08 -4.93
C ARG A 285 -36.23 16.91 -3.71
N ALA A 286 -35.16 16.58 -2.99
CA ALA A 286 -34.78 17.28 -1.77
C ALA A 286 -33.81 18.44 -2.08
N PRO A 287 -34.29 19.70 -2.22
CA PRO A 287 -33.40 20.82 -2.49
C PRO A 287 -32.56 21.17 -1.26
N TYR A 288 -31.42 21.83 -1.50
CA TYR A 288 -30.64 22.43 -0.43
C TYR A 288 -31.50 23.35 0.46
N GLY A 289 -31.31 23.27 1.77
CA GLY A 289 -32.04 24.08 2.74
C GLY A 289 -33.41 23.53 3.17
N ASP A 290 -34.02 22.57 2.47
CA ASP A 290 -35.31 21.99 2.88
C ASP A 290 -35.14 20.94 3.99
N THR A 291 -35.12 21.43 5.23
CA THR A 291 -35.05 20.57 6.42
C THR A 291 -36.26 19.65 6.59
N ALA A 292 -37.44 20.05 6.10
CA ALA A 292 -38.66 19.26 6.20
C ALA A 292 -38.63 18.06 5.24
N ALA A 293 -38.08 18.22 4.03
CA ALA A 293 -37.85 17.11 3.10
C ALA A 293 -36.92 16.05 3.70
N LEU A 294 -35.80 16.46 4.32
CA LEU A 294 -34.88 15.52 4.98
C LEU A 294 -35.55 14.76 6.14
N GLN A 295 -36.47 15.41 6.87
CA GLN A 295 -37.25 14.78 7.93
C GLN A 295 -38.30 13.80 7.38
N ARG A 296 -39.00 14.14 6.30
CA ARG A 296 -39.93 13.24 5.61
C ARG A 296 -39.22 11.98 5.11
N LEU A 297 -38.07 12.14 4.45
CA LEU A 297 -37.22 11.04 4.00
C LEU A 297 -36.82 10.13 5.18
N ARG A 298 -36.34 10.73 6.27
CA ARG A 298 -35.95 9.98 7.47
C ARG A 298 -37.12 9.19 8.07
N THR A 299 -38.32 9.76 8.08
CA THR A 299 -39.52 9.09 8.56
C THR A 299 -39.88 7.89 7.68
N ALA A 300 -39.89 8.06 6.35
CA ALA A 300 -40.13 6.97 5.41
C ALA A 300 -39.11 5.84 5.55
N GLN A 301 -37.82 6.18 5.67
CA GLN A 301 -36.74 5.21 5.86
C GLN A 301 -36.86 4.43 7.18
N ARG A 302 -37.24 5.09 8.28
CA ARG A 302 -37.46 4.45 9.59
C ARG A 302 -38.71 3.57 9.61
N ALA A 303 -39.73 3.93 8.83
CA ALA A 303 -40.92 3.09 8.68
C ALA A 303 -40.58 1.79 7.93
N LEU A 304 -39.73 1.87 6.90
CA LEU A 304 -39.33 0.71 6.10
C LEU A 304 -38.33 -0.21 6.80
N VAL A 305 -37.39 0.35 7.58
CA VAL A 305 -36.43 -0.43 8.40
C VAL A 305 -36.52 0.01 9.86
N PRO A 306 -37.51 -0.53 10.61
CA PRO A 306 -37.67 -0.22 12.03
C PRO A 306 -36.43 -0.62 12.84
N GLY A 307 -36.01 0.22 13.80
CA GLY A 307 -34.91 -0.10 14.71
C GLY A 307 -33.50 0.32 14.25
N HIS A 308 -33.34 0.80 13.01
CA HIS A 308 -32.07 1.38 12.56
C HIS A 308 -31.75 2.69 13.32
N LYS A 309 -30.68 2.69 14.10
CA LYS A 309 -30.34 3.80 15.03
C LYS A 309 -29.49 4.91 14.40
N ALA A 310 -28.68 4.59 13.39
CA ALA A 310 -27.79 5.55 12.76
C ALA A 310 -28.56 6.50 11.81
N GLN A 311 -27.86 7.52 11.31
CA GLN A 311 -28.43 8.44 10.33
C GLN A 311 -28.67 7.69 9.01
N PRO A 312 -29.93 7.57 8.52
CA PRO A 312 -30.26 6.71 7.37
C PRO A 312 -30.07 7.40 6.01
N LEU A 313 -29.55 8.63 5.97
CA LEU A 313 -29.32 9.41 4.75
C LEU A 313 -27.91 10.00 4.73
N GLN A 314 -27.44 10.28 3.53
CA GLN A 314 -26.20 11.01 3.25
C GLN A 314 -26.52 12.24 2.40
N VAL A 315 -25.83 13.34 2.70
CA VAL A 315 -25.90 14.59 1.93
C VAL A 315 -24.49 14.96 1.50
N ASP A 316 -24.33 15.32 0.24
CA ASP A 316 -23.14 15.96 -0.31
C ASP A 316 -23.56 17.30 -0.92
N SER A 317 -22.87 18.40 -0.60
CA SER A 317 -23.27 19.75 -1.03
C SER A 317 -22.33 20.32 -2.09
N ALA A 318 -22.88 21.06 -3.05
CA ALA A 318 -22.13 21.79 -4.05
C ALA A 318 -21.94 23.25 -3.62
N LEU A 319 -20.77 23.83 -3.94
CA LEU A 319 -20.58 25.27 -3.83
C LEU A 319 -21.38 25.98 -4.93
N ASP A 320 -21.97 27.12 -4.59
CA ASP A 320 -22.55 28.04 -5.57
C ASP A 320 -21.41 28.87 -6.20
N LEU A 321 -20.65 28.25 -7.10
CA LEU A 321 -19.48 28.85 -7.73
C LEU A 321 -19.90 29.61 -9.01
N THR A 322 -19.93 30.94 -8.97
CA THR A 322 -20.34 31.76 -10.12
C THR A 322 -19.24 31.91 -11.15
N GLU A 323 -18.00 31.96 -10.68
CA GLU A 323 -16.77 31.96 -11.46
C GLU A 323 -15.77 31.04 -10.77
N GLY A 324 -14.90 30.36 -11.53
CA GLY A 324 -14.10 29.24 -10.98
C GLY A 324 -12.62 29.20 -11.38
N ALA A 325 -12.07 30.29 -11.91
CA ALA A 325 -10.66 30.34 -12.29
C ALA A 325 -9.75 30.71 -11.10
N LEU A 326 -8.67 29.95 -10.91
CA LEU A 326 -7.58 30.24 -9.99
C LEU A 326 -6.28 30.45 -10.78
N ASN A 327 -5.41 31.36 -10.33
CA ASN A 327 -4.14 31.60 -11.01
C ASN A 327 -3.30 30.31 -11.12
N ARG A 328 -2.88 29.96 -12.34
CA ARG A 328 -2.11 28.75 -12.64
C ARG A 328 -0.76 28.69 -11.92
N ARG A 329 -0.20 29.84 -11.52
CA ARG A 329 1.04 29.88 -10.72
C ARG A 329 0.92 29.10 -9.41
N VAL A 330 -0.25 29.10 -8.77
CA VAL A 330 -0.51 28.30 -7.56
C VAL A 330 -0.29 26.81 -7.86
N ALA A 331 -0.86 26.31 -8.95
CA ALA A 331 -0.72 24.91 -9.34
C ALA A 331 0.74 24.53 -9.68
N ALA A 332 1.47 25.42 -10.35
CA ALA A 332 2.86 25.21 -10.72
C ALA A 332 3.79 25.14 -9.50
N GLU A 333 3.63 26.05 -8.53
CA GLU A 333 4.43 26.04 -7.30
C GLU A 333 4.08 24.85 -6.40
N VAL A 334 2.80 24.45 -6.35
CA VAL A 334 2.39 23.21 -5.65
C VAL A 334 3.02 21.98 -6.30
N ALA A 335 3.03 21.89 -7.62
CA ALA A 335 3.67 20.80 -8.34
C ALA A 335 5.19 20.73 -8.09
N GLU A 336 5.86 21.89 -7.99
CA GLU A 336 7.28 21.96 -7.61
C GLU A 336 7.51 21.45 -6.18
N ALA A 337 6.69 21.89 -5.22
CA ALA A 337 6.78 21.44 -3.83
C ALA A 337 6.53 19.92 -3.71
N VAL A 338 5.56 19.37 -4.45
CA VAL A 338 5.36 17.92 -4.51
C VAL A 338 6.53 17.20 -5.16
N GLY A 339 7.15 17.76 -6.21
CA GLY A 339 8.38 17.23 -6.79
C GLY A 339 9.56 17.21 -5.80
N CYS A 340 9.67 18.23 -4.95
CA CYS A 340 10.62 18.28 -3.83
C CYS A 340 10.36 17.15 -2.82
N LEU A 341 9.11 16.99 -2.38
CA LEU A 341 8.71 15.92 -1.45
C LEU A 341 8.87 14.52 -2.05
N ALA A 342 8.65 14.36 -3.36
CA ALA A 342 8.90 13.10 -4.07
C ALA A 342 10.37 12.67 -4.01
N ARG A 343 11.30 13.64 -4.08
CA ARG A 343 12.74 13.38 -3.95
C ARG A 343 13.09 12.89 -2.55
N LEU A 344 12.51 13.48 -1.51
CA LEU A 344 12.67 13.03 -0.12
C LEU A 344 12.07 11.63 0.08
N GLY A 345 10.85 11.40 -0.39
CA GLY A 345 10.17 10.11 -0.27
C GLY A 345 10.88 8.95 -0.99
N ARG A 346 11.62 9.23 -2.07
CA ARG A 346 12.44 8.23 -2.78
C ARG A 346 13.68 7.80 -1.99
N ALA A 347 14.23 8.70 -1.18
CA ALA A 347 15.43 8.43 -0.38
C ALA A 347 15.13 7.78 0.97
N ALA A 348 13.92 7.97 1.50
CA ALA A 348 13.46 7.23 2.66
C ALA A 348 13.33 5.72 2.34
N PRO A 349 13.47 4.81 3.32
CA PRO A 349 13.09 3.41 3.16
C PRO A 349 11.64 3.33 2.69
N GLY A 350 11.44 3.17 1.38
CA GLY A 350 10.14 3.31 0.78
C GLY A 350 9.28 2.07 0.99
N GLY A 351 7.99 2.28 1.25
CA GLY A 351 6.98 1.21 1.30
C GLY A 351 6.46 0.96 2.70
N TYR A 352 5.73 -0.14 2.86
CA TYR A 352 5.19 -0.56 4.14
C TYR A 352 6.14 -1.55 4.82
N ASP A 353 6.57 -1.29 6.05
CA ASP A 353 7.47 -2.19 6.81
C ASP A 353 6.97 -3.64 6.85
N HIS A 354 5.66 -3.81 7.03
CA HIS A 354 5.05 -5.13 7.03
C HIS A 354 5.13 -5.83 5.66
N LEU A 355 5.18 -5.09 4.54
CA LEU A 355 5.39 -5.66 3.22
C LEU A 355 6.87 -5.93 2.92
N ALA A 356 7.81 -5.19 3.51
CA ALA A 356 9.24 -5.49 3.37
C ALA A 356 9.55 -6.87 3.99
N ALA A 357 9.11 -7.11 5.22
CA ALA A 357 9.24 -8.43 5.86
C ALA A 357 8.49 -9.52 5.07
N TYR A 358 7.31 -9.21 4.55
CA TYR A 358 6.52 -10.15 3.75
C TYR A 358 7.17 -10.49 2.40
N HIS A 359 7.83 -9.54 1.76
CA HIS A 359 8.61 -9.72 0.54
C HIS A 359 9.81 -10.63 0.78
N LEU A 360 10.57 -10.43 1.86
CA LEU A 360 11.67 -11.33 2.24
C LEU A 360 11.16 -12.75 2.50
N ALA A 361 10.06 -12.91 3.24
CA ALA A 361 9.43 -14.21 3.46
C ALA A 361 8.94 -14.88 2.15
N PHE A 362 8.47 -14.07 1.19
CA PHE A 362 8.13 -14.55 -0.14
C PHE A 362 9.37 -15.06 -0.88
N MET A 363 10.44 -14.28 -0.93
CA MET A 363 11.68 -14.68 -1.63
C MET A 363 12.30 -15.92 -0.98
N GLU A 364 12.30 -16.01 0.35
CA GLU A 364 12.79 -17.18 1.08
C GLU A 364 12.04 -18.47 0.72
N ARG A 365 10.73 -18.39 0.51
CA ARG A 365 9.89 -19.57 0.25
C ARG A 365 9.75 -19.93 -1.22
N TYR A 366 9.54 -18.92 -2.08
CA TYR A 366 9.17 -19.11 -3.48
C TYR A 366 10.28 -18.70 -4.45
N GLY A 367 11.30 -17.97 -3.99
CA GLY A 367 12.34 -17.40 -4.83
C GLY A 367 11.87 -16.15 -5.59
N THR A 368 12.78 -15.63 -6.42
CA THR A 368 12.44 -14.58 -7.40
C THR A 368 11.72 -15.19 -8.60
N ASP A 369 10.95 -14.36 -9.32
CA ASP A 369 10.23 -14.74 -10.55
C ASP A 369 9.09 -15.76 -10.41
N ALA A 370 8.81 -16.28 -9.21
CA ALA A 370 7.65 -17.13 -8.95
C ALA A 370 6.32 -16.35 -9.01
N LEU A 371 5.24 -17.00 -9.45
CA LEU A 371 3.89 -16.42 -9.51
C LEU A 371 2.91 -17.25 -8.70
N VAL A 372 2.60 -16.81 -7.48
CA VAL A 372 1.74 -17.53 -6.54
C VAL A 372 0.32 -16.94 -6.56
N PRO A 373 -0.75 -17.75 -6.67
CA PRO A 373 -2.12 -17.24 -6.59
C PRO A 373 -2.36 -16.46 -5.30
N VAL A 374 -2.98 -15.28 -5.39
CA VAL A 374 -3.09 -14.35 -4.24
C VAL A 374 -3.82 -14.96 -3.04
N LEU A 375 -4.84 -15.79 -3.29
CA LEU A 375 -5.60 -16.45 -2.23
C LEU A 375 -4.81 -17.58 -1.56
N ASP A 376 -3.96 -18.29 -2.31
CA ASP A 376 -3.09 -19.31 -1.73
C ASP A 376 -1.97 -18.66 -0.92
N LEU A 377 -1.41 -17.53 -1.40
CA LEU A 377 -0.36 -16.79 -0.70
C LEU A 377 -0.84 -16.24 0.66
N LEU A 378 -2.02 -15.62 0.67
CA LEU A 378 -2.60 -15.03 1.89
C LEU A 378 -3.23 -16.07 2.84
N GLY A 379 -3.41 -17.31 2.38
CA GLY A 379 -3.94 -18.39 3.21
C GLY A 379 -2.88 -18.94 4.17
N ALA A 380 -3.23 -19.10 5.45
CA ALA A 380 -2.34 -19.69 6.46
C ALA A 380 -2.02 -21.18 6.20
N GLU A 381 -2.86 -21.87 5.42
CA GLU A 381 -2.74 -23.31 5.19
C GLU A 381 -1.78 -23.67 4.05
N ARG A 382 -1.53 -22.75 3.13
CA ARG A 382 -0.72 -22.98 1.93
C ARG A 382 0.37 -21.94 1.73
N GLY A 383 0.10 -20.70 2.10
CA GLY A 383 0.95 -19.55 1.85
C GLY A 383 1.64 -19.03 3.10
N LEU A 384 1.91 -17.73 3.09
CA LEU A 384 2.60 -17.00 4.16
C LEU A 384 1.64 -16.40 5.19
N ASP A 385 0.33 -16.66 5.05
CA ASP A 385 -0.73 -15.95 5.79
C ASP A 385 -0.76 -14.45 5.41
N ALA A 386 -1.55 -13.63 6.08
CA ALA A 386 -1.59 -12.19 5.85
C ALA A 386 -0.31 -11.48 6.36
N PRO A 387 0.09 -10.34 5.77
CA PRO A 387 1.15 -9.50 6.30
C PRO A 387 0.84 -9.02 7.73
N ASN A 388 1.87 -8.61 8.45
CA ASN A 388 1.70 -8.09 9.81
C ASN A 388 0.84 -6.82 9.84
N GLY A 389 0.05 -6.65 10.91
CA GLY A 389 -0.88 -5.53 11.08
C GLY A 389 -2.19 -5.64 10.27
N TYR A 390 -2.41 -6.73 9.54
CA TYR A 390 -3.68 -7.03 8.89
C TYR A 390 -4.66 -7.64 9.90
N LEU A 391 -5.93 -7.23 9.85
CA LEU A 391 -6.93 -7.50 10.90
C LEU A 391 -8.18 -8.25 10.42
N THR A 392 -8.31 -8.55 9.12
CA THR A 392 -9.58 -9.02 8.53
C THR A 392 -9.40 -10.25 7.62
N PRO A 393 -9.10 -11.43 8.19
CA PRO A 393 -8.88 -11.72 9.61
C PRO A 393 -7.44 -11.42 10.08
N PRO A 394 -7.16 -11.36 11.38
CA PRO A 394 -5.79 -11.33 11.87
C PRO A 394 -5.03 -12.57 11.42
N ARG A 395 -3.72 -12.42 11.18
CA ARG A 395 -2.82 -13.54 10.89
C ARG A 395 -2.90 -14.61 11.99
N ALA A 396 -2.88 -15.88 11.60
CA ALA A 396 -2.88 -17.03 12.49
C ALA A 396 -1.46 -17.49 12.86
N MET A 397 -0.49 -17.33 11.95
CA MET A 397 0.92 -17.70 12.19
C MET A 397 1.74 -16.46 12.58
N VAL A 398 2.75 -16.57 13.44
CA VAL A 398 3.66 -15.44 13.76
C VAL A 398 4.63 -15.19 12.60
N MET A 399 4.89 -13.93 12.26
CA MET A 399 6.00 -13.52 11.39
C MET A 399 6.81 -12.45 12.11
N ASN A 400 8.09 -12.73 12.30
CA ASN A 400 9.01 -11.77 12.88
C ASN A 400 9.11 -10.55 11.96
N GLN A 401 9.05 -9.36 12.55
CA GLN A 401 9.35 -8.11 11.85
C GLN A 401 10.68 -7.61 12.39
N HIS A 402 11.61 -7.42 11.48
CA HIS A 402 12.70 -6.48 11.73
C HIS A 402 12.12 -5.10 11.46
N GLY A 403 12.13 -4.21 12.45
CA GLY A 403 11.72 -2.83 12.25
C GLY A 403 12.60 -2.19 11.18
N ALA A 404 12.04 -1.30 10.37
CA ALA A 404 12.87 -0.44 9.54
C ALA A 404 13.73 0.40 10.50
N GLU A 405 15.06 0.29 10.37
CA GLU A 405 15.95 1.23 11.05
C GLU A 405 15.93 2.55 10.28
N ASP A 406 15.68 3.65 10.99
CA ASP A 406 15.79 4.99 10.41
C ASP A 406 17.19 5.18 9.84
N ASP A 407 17.28 5.78 8.64
CA ASP A 407 18.58 6.11 8.06
C ASP A 407 19.36 7.05 9.00
N PRO A 408 20.51 6.62 9.57
CA PRO A 408 21.25 7.42 10.54
C PRO A 408 21.76 8.73 9.94
N HIS A 409 21.97 8.79 8.62
CA HIS A 409 22.38 10.02 7.93
C HIS A 409 21.24 11.06 7.93
N THR A 410 20.08 10.70 7.38
CA THR A 410 18.89 11.55 7.32
C THR A 410 18.48 12.01 8.72
N SER A 411 18.50 11.11 9.70
CA SER A 411 18.22 11.43 11.11
C SER A 411 19.14 12.53 11.66
N ARG A 412 20.47 12.41 11.45
CA ARG A 412 21.43 13.45 11.86
C ARG A 412 21.21 14.76 11.12
N ALA A 413 20.88 14.70 9.83
CA ALA A 413 20.63 15.89 9.01
C ALA A 413 19.38 16.66 9.47
N LEU A 414 18.29 15.97 9.79
CA LEU A 414 17.06 16.57 10.34
C LEU A 414 17.29 17.19 11.73
N VAL A 415 18.02 16.50 12.61
CA VAL A 415 18.41 17.06 13.92
C VAL A 415 19.24 18.33 13.75
N ALA A 416 20.21 18.33 12.84
CA ALA A 416 21.04 19.50 12.56
C ALA A 416 20.22 20.67 11.99
N LEU A 417 19.24 20.38 11.10
CA LEU A 417 18.34 21.36 10.52
C LEU A 417 17.48 22.05 11.59
N ALA A 418 16.89 21.27 12.51
CA ALA A 418 16.10 21.80 13.62
C ALA A 418 16.95 22.65 14.57
N ALA A 419 18.15 22.16 14.93
CA ALA A 419 19.07 22.88 15.81
C ALA A 419 19.54 24.22 15.21
N GLU A 420 19.79 24.27 13.90
CA GLU A 420 20.15 25.50 13.18
C GLU A 420 19.02 26.54 13.24
N ALA A 421 17.77 26.10 13.00
CA ALA A 421 16.59 26.96 13.08
C ALA A 421 16.40 27.53 14.50
N TRP A 422 16.45 26.67 15.53
CA TRP A 422 16.31 27.12 16.92
C TRP A 422 17.43 28.06 17.38
N ARG A 423 18.69 27.79 16.99
CA ARG A 423 19.83 28.65 17.34
C ARG A 423 19.69 30.06 16.75
N ARG A 424 19.09 30.18 15.57
CA ARG A 424 18.84 31.46 14.90
C ARG A 424 17.55 32.14 15.34
N GLY A 425 16.69 31.47 16.11
CA GLY A 425 15.34 31.94 16.41
C GLY A 425 14.48 32.06 15.15
N SER A 426 14.71 31.20 14.15
CA SER A 426 13.96 31.20 12.90
C SER A 426 12.71 30.34 13.03
N ASP A 427 11.54 30.93 12.77
CA ASP A 427 10.26 30.21 12.75
C ASP A 427 9.98 29.52 11.40
N GLU A 428 10.87 29.67 10.42
CA GLU A 428 10.72 29.14 9.06
C GLU A 428 12.03 28.51 8.56
N VAL A 429 11.90 27.37 7.89
CA VAL A 429 12.97 26.60 7.23
C VAL A 429 12.60 26.36 5.78
N GLU A 430 13.45 26.81 4.84
CA GLU A 430 13.24 26.58 3.42
C GLU A 430 13.98 25.33 2.92
N LEU A 431 13.24 24.44 2.24
CA LEU A 431 13.78 23.27 1.55
C LEU A 431 14.40 23.67 0.22
N THR A 432 15.51 24.40 0.28
CA THR A 432 16.33 24.71 -0.90
C THR A 432 17.00 23.44 -1.45
N ASP A 433 17.48 23.47 -2.68
CA ASP A 433 18.20 22.33 -3.25
C ASP A 433 19.49 21.97 -2.47
N GLU A 434 20.10 22.96 -1.80
CA GLU A 434 21.21 22.74 -0.88
C GLU A 434 20.77 21.96 0.38
N VAL A 435 19.66 22.37 1.02
CA VAL A 435 19.11 21.64 2.18
C VAL A 435 18.70 20.22 1.79
N LEU A 436 18.05 20.05 0.64
CA LEU A 436 17.72 18.73 0.08
C LEU A 436 18.96 17.86 -0.10
N SER A 437 20.06 18.41 -0.64
CA SER A 437 21.30 17.65 -0.82
C SER A 437 21.93 17.17 0.50
N ARG A 438 21.68 17.87 1.62
CA ARG A 438 22.11 17.47 2.97
C ARG A 438 21.19 16.41 3.58
N LEU A 439 19.90 16.42 3.24
CA LEU A 439 18.91 15.47 3.76
C LEU A 439 18.96 14.13 3.03
N LEU A 440 19.30 14.14 1.74
CA LEU A 440 19.39 12.93 0.93
C LEU A 440 20.73 12.21 1.18
N PRO A 441 20.76 10.87 1.18
CA PRO A 441 22.00 10.11 1.27
C PRO A 441 22.90 10.38 0.05
N PRO A 442 24.23 10.25 0.17
CA PRO A 442 25.17 10.45 -0.93
C PRO A 442 24.86 9.56 -2.14
N GLN A 443 25.09 10.08 -3.36
CA GLN A 443 24.89 9.31 -4.59
C GLN A 443 25.69 8.00 -4.57
N GLY A 444 25.01 6.87 -4.81
CA GLY A 444 25.61 5.53 -4.76
C GLY A 444 25.44 4.79 -3.42
N GLN A 445 24.91 5.46 -2.38
CA GLN A 445 24.47 4.85 -1.11
C GLN A 445 22.94 4.91 -0.93
N GLU A 446 22.16 5.01 -2.03
CA GLU A 446 20.72 4.74 -1.95
C GLU A 446 20.55 3.33 -1.38
N ALA A 447 19.90 3.20 -0.23
CA ALA A 447 19.73 1.93 0.46
C ALA A 447 19.01 0.92 -0.44
N GLY A 448 19.77 0.02 -1.07
CA GLY A 448 19.34 -1.30 -1.55
C GLY A 448 18.27 -1.39 -2.64
N HIS A 449 17.64 -0.31 -3.08
CA HIS A 449 16.54 -0.39 -4.05
C HIS A 449 16.86 0.38 -5.34
N PRO A 450 16.97 -0.30 -6.50
CA PRO A 450 16.91 0.37 -7.79
C PRO A 450 15.65 1.27 -7.84
N GLY A 451 15.79 2.45 -8.43
CA GLY A 451 14.85 3.55 -8.26
C GLY A 451 13.43 3.22 -8.71
N ARG A 452 12.54 2.96 -7.74
CA ARG A 452 11.11 2.79 -7.98
C ARG A 452 10.56 3.95 -8.82
N PRO A 453 9.66 3.70 -9.78
CA PRO A 453 9.06 4.75 -10.58
C PRO A 453 8.29 5.74 -9.69
N ALA A 454 8.13 6.97 -10.19
CA ALA A 454 7.26 7.97 -9.58
C ALA A 454 5.86 7.41 -9.38
N CYS A 455 5.16 7.79 -8.32
CA CYS A 455 3.71 7.60 -8.30
C CYS A 455 3.10 8.34 -9.51
N PRO A 456 2.33 7.66 -10.40
CA PRO A 456 1.88 8.22 -11.67
C PRO A 456 1.03 9.48 -11.54
N GLY A 457 0.31 9.64 -10.43
CA GLY A 457 -0.38 10.89 -10.16
C GLY A 457 -0.84 11.03 -8.72
N ILE A 458 -1.00 12.29 -8.31
CA ILE A 458 -1.13 12.74 -6.92
C ILE A 458 -2.22 13.81 -6.84
N ASP A 459 -3.11 13.71 -5.86
CA ASP A 459 -4.00 14.81 -5.46
C ASP A 459 -3.32 15.57 -4.31
N ALA A 460 -2.94 16.82 -4.55
CA ALA A 460 -2.34 17.70 -3.53
C ALA A 460 -3.40 18.62 -2.91
N TYR A 461 -3.56 18.56 -1.60
CA TYR A 461 -4.56 19.31 -0.84
C TYR A 461 -3.90 20.54 -0.22
N VAL A 462 -4.28 21.73 -0.70
CA VAL A 462 -3.70 22.99 -0.23
C VAL A 462 -4.78 23.96 0.24
N GLN A 463 -4.55 24.61 1.37
CA GLN A 463 -5.31 25.81 1.75
C GLN A 463 -4.55 27.06 1.31
N ILE A 464 -5.24 28.03 0.73
CA ILE A 464 -4.61 29.25 0.24
C ILE A 464 -4.82 30.37 1.26
N ALA A 465 -3.73 30.93 1.75
CA ALA A 465 -3.70 32.11 2.61
C ALA A 465 -3.42 33.35 1.76
N ALA A 466 -4.44 34.18 1.56
CA ALA A 466 -4.34 35.46 0.87
C ALA A 466 -5.51 36.38 1.26
N ASP A 467 -5.34 37.68 1.11
CA ASP A 467 -6.37 38.66 1.48
C ASP A 467 -7.50 38.75 0.44
N SER A 468 -7.17 38.56 -0.85
CA SER A 468 -8.13 38.69 -1.95
C SER A 468 -7.66 37.93 -3.20
N PRO A 469 -8.54 37.73 -4.20
CA PRO A 469 -8.14 37.19 -5.50
C PRO A 469 -7.02 38.00 -6.17
N GLU A 470 -7.05 39.32 -6.07
CA GLU A 470 -6.02 40.20 -6.64
C GLU A 470 -4.67 40.06 -5.93
N ALA A 471 -4.68 39.74 -4.62
CA ALA A 471 -3.46 39.41 -3.89
C ALA A 471 -2.82 38.13 -4.44
N ILE A 472 -3.63 37.12 -4.79
CA ILE A 472 -3.14 35.89 -5.43
C ILE A 472 -2.45 36.22 -6.76
N ASP A 473 -3.07 37.07 -7.59
CA ASP A 473 -2.53 37.42 -8.91
C ASP A 473 -1.24 38.26 -8.84
N ARG A 474 -1.07 39.09 -7.80
CA ARG A 474 0.20 39.81 -7.53
C ARG A 474 1.30 38.92 -6.95
N GLY A 475 0.96 37.71 -6.50
CA GLY A 475 1.89 36.82 -5.81
C GLY A 475 1.93 37.01 -4.29
N ASP A 476 0.99 37.74 -3.69
CA ASP A 476 0.91 37.99 -2.25
C ASP A 476 0.10 36.88 -1.54
N TRP A 477 0.57 35.64 -1.61
CA TRP A 477 -0.14 34.47 -1.08
C TRP A 477 0.82 33.38 -0.55
N ARG A 478 0.27 32.47 0.26
CA ARG A 478 0.89 31.18 0.61
C ARG A 478 -0.08 30.02 0.40
N ALA A 479 0.43 28.88 -0.06
CA ALA A 479 -0.33 27.63 -0.12
C ALA A 479 0.15 26.71 1.00
N VAL A 480 -0.75 26.14 1.78
CA VAL A 480 -0.42 25.29 2.93
C VAL A 480 -0.87 23.88 2.64
N LEU A 481 0.08 22.95 2.50
CA LEU A 481 -0.21 21.53 2.43
C LEU A 481 -0.77 21.06 3.78
N ASN A 482 -1.85 20.29 3.72
CA ASN A 482 -2.38 19.64 4.92
C ASN A 482 -1.39 18.58 5.46
N SER A 483 -1.52 18.20 6.74
CA SER A 483 -0.65 17.18 7.36
C SER A 483 -0.64 15.84 6.60
N ASP A 484 -1.80 15.44 6.05
CA ASP A 484 -1.97 14.32 5.10
C ASP A 484 -2.29 14.84 3.69
N GLY A 485 -1.64 15.92 3.29
CA GLY A 485 -2.01 16.73 2.11
C GLY A 485 -1.68 16.13 0.76
N LEU A 486 -1.27 14.86 0.69
CA LEU A 486 -0.93 14.16 -0.55
C LEU A 486 -1.66 12.81 -0.58
N GLY A 487 -2.48 12.60 -1.60
CA GLY A 487 -3.11 11.32 -1.89
C GLY A 487 -2.78 10.85 -3.30
N GLU A 488 -3.01 9.56 -3.60
CA GLU A 488 -3.01 9.12 -5.01
C GLU A 488 -4.10 9.87 -5.79
N GLY A 489 -3.73 10.33 -6.98
CA GLY A 489 -4.56 11.27 -7.71
C GLY A 489 -5.85 10.66 -8.26
N GLY A 490 -6.87 11.50 -8.43
CA GLY A 490 -8.20 11.13 -8.94
C GLY A 490 -9.17 10.60 -7.88
N ARG A 491 -8.69 10.23 -6.68
CA ARG A 491 -9.53 9.68 -5.60
C ARG A 491 -10.51 10.69 -5.03
N THR A 492 -10.09 11.95 -4.99
CA THR A 492 -10.79 12.98 -4.22
C THR A 492 -12.09 13.41 -4.87
N PHE A 493 -12.13 13.37 -6.19
CA PHE A 493 -13.27 13.77 -7.01
C PHE A 493 -14.36 12.68 -7.05
N GLY A 494 -13.97 11.42 -6.88
CA GLY A 494 -14.82 10.25 -7.08
C GLY A 494 -16.17 10.34 -6.39
N ARG A 495 -16.20 10.63 -5.08
CA ARG A 495 -17.45 10.75 -4.31
C ARG A 495 -18.40 11.82 -4.85
N PHE A 496 -17.86 12.91 -5.40
CA PHE A 496 -18.62 14.12 -5.73
C PHE A 496 -19.01 14.22 -7.20
N PHE A 497 -18.66 13.26 -8.05
CA PHE A 497 -18.88 13.32 -9.50
C PHE A 497 -20.30 13.74 -9.92
N HIS A 498 -21.31 13.32 -9.16
CA HIS A 498 -22.71 13.62 -9.38
C HIS A 498 -23.09 15.09 -9.13
N LEU A 499 -22.32 15.82 -8.30
CA LEU A 499 -22.44 17.27 -8.10
C LEU A 499 -21.64 18.06 -9.13
N LEU A 500 -20.53 17.50 -9.60
CA LEU A 500 -19.59 18.18 -10.49
C LEU A 500 -20.00 18.10 -11.98
N GLY A 501 -20.96 17.24 -12.31
CA GLY A 501 -21.49 17.08 -13.66
C GLY A 501 -20.65 16.18 -14.57
N ALA A 502 -21.11 16.03 -15.82
CA ALA A 502 -20.49 15.15 -16.81
C ALA A 502 -19.05 15.57 -17.17
N ASP A 503 -18.78 16.87 -17.28
CA ASP A 503 -17.44 17.41 -17.59
C ASP A 503 -16.38 16.92 -16.59
N ALA A 504 -16.68 16.95 -15.29
CA ALA A 504 -15.79 16.46 -14.26
C ALA A 504 -15.48 14.96 -14.43
N THR A 505 -16.51 14.16 -14.76
CA THR A 505 -16.34 12.73 -14.99
C THR A 505 -15.48 12.46 -16.23
N ASP A 506 -15.63 13.24 -17.29
CA ASP A 506 -14.82 13.12 -18.50
C ASP A 506 -13.38 13.55 -18.29
N ARG A 507 -13.14 14.59 -17.48
CA ARG A 507 -11.79 14.98 -17.02
C ARG A 507 -11.13 13.89 -16.17
N LEU A 508 -11.88 13.22 -15.27
CA LEU A 508 -11.35 12.09 -14.50
C LEU A 508 -11.01 10.89 -15.38
N ARG A 509 -11.84 10.58 -16.39
CA ARG A 509 -11.51 9.55 -17.38
C ARG A 509 -10.29 9.91 -18.21
N ALA A 510 -10.14 11.19 -18.59
CA ALA A 510 -8.97 11.67 -19.30
C ALA A 510 -7.70 11.56 -18.43
N TYR A 511 -7.80 11.89 -17.15
CA TYR A 511 -6.72 11.70 -16.18
C TYR A 511 -6.35 10.22 -16.00
N ALA A 512 -7.34 9.32 -15.86
CA ALA A 512 -7.10 7.88 -15.79
C ALA A 512 -6.38 7.34 -17.03
N ARG A 513 -6.79 7.77 -18.24
CA ARG A 513 -6.10 7.41 -19.49
C ARG A 513 -4.68 7.96 -19.58
N ALA A 514 -4.46 9.21 -19.16
CA ALA A 514 -3.13 9.82 -19.16
C ALA A 514 -2.19 9.09 -18.19
N ARG A 515 -2.70 8.68 -17.02
CA ARG A 515 -2.00 7.82 -16.08
C ARG A 515 -1.62 6.48 -16.69
N GLU A 516 -2.57 5.79 -17.32
CA GLU A 516 -2.34 4.49 -17.97
C GLU A 516 -1.33 4.58 -19.12
N ALA A 517 -1.32 5.71 -19.85
CA ALA A 517 -0.37 5.95 -20.93
C ALA A 517 1.10 6.07 -20.46
N LEU A 518 1.34 6.34 -19.18
CA LEU A 518 2.70 6.33 -18.62
C LEU A 518 3.29 4.91 -18.58
N GLU A 519 2.44 3.87 -18.57
CA GLU A 519 2.84 2.47 -18.39
C GLU A 519 2.03 1.53 -19.30
N PRO A 520 2.23 1.59 -20.63
CA PRO A 520 1.36 0.94 -21.61
C PRO A 520 1.34 -0.60 -21.50
N ASP A 521 2.35 -1.21 -20.87
CA ASP A 521 2.47 -2.66 -20.67
C ASP A 521 1.82 -3.16 -19.37
N VAL A 522 1.38 -2.25 -18.49
CA VAL A 522 0.70 -2.58 -17.22
C VAL A 522 -0.81 -2.42 -17.36
N VAL A 523 -1.58 -3.37 -16.83
CA VAL A 523 -3.04 -3.27 -16.75
C VAL A 523 -3.41 -2.58 -15.45
N VAL A 524 -4.21 -1.52 -15.54
CA VAL A 524 -4.80 -0.87 -14.36
C VAL A 524 -6.20 -1.40 -14.16
N ALA A 525 -6.49 -1.92 -12.97
CA ALA A 525 -7.81 -2.40 -12.61
C ALA A 525 -8.31 -1.74 -11.33
N GLU A 526 -9.57 -1.31 -11.35
CA GLU A 526 -10.19 -0.67 -10.20
C GLU A 526 -10.83 -1.71 -9.28
N LEU A 527 -10.47 -1.66 -7.99
CA LEU A 527 -11.05 -2.50 -6.97
C LEU A 527 -12.43 -1.96 -6.56
N ALA A 528 -13.47 -2.78 -6.70
CA ALA A 528 -14.82 -2.47 -6.25
C ALA A 528 -15.21 -3.48 -5.16
N TYR A 529 -15.28 -3.06 -3.90
CA TYR A 529 -15.62 -3.95 -2.79
C TYR A 529 -16.57 -3.27 -1.81
N LEU A 530 -17.41 -4.08 -1.16
CA LEU A 530 -18.24 -3.61 -0.06
C LEU A 530 -17.43 -3.66 1.25
N PRO A 531 -17.24 -2.54 1.96
CA PRO A 531 -16.54 -2.54 3.24
C PRO A 531 -17.37 -3.21 4.35
N ALA A 532 -16.67 -3.78 5.33
CA ALA A 532 -17.30 -4.44 6.49
C ALA A 532 -18.16 -3.50 7.34
N ASN A 533 -17.89 -2.18 7.31
CA ASN A 533 -18.77 -1.17 7.86
C ASN A 533 -19.59 -0.55 6.73
N GLY A 534 -20.91 -0.79 6.71
CA GLY A 534 -21.80 -0.32 5.66
C GLY A 534 -21.75 1.21 5.48
N ARG A 535 -21.54 1.98 6.55
CA ARG A 535 -21.41 3.44 6.47
C ARG A 535 -20.12 3.88 5.78
N GLY A 536 -19.10 3.02 5.74
CA GLY A 536 -17.89 3.25 4.96
C GLY A 536 -18.14 3.21 3.46
N ALA A 537 -19.16 2.46 2.99
CA ALA A 537 -19.48 2.35 1.57
C ALA A 537 -19.96 3.69 0.98
N ASN A 538 -20.55 4.57 1.80
CA ASN A 538 -20.89 5.95 1.44
C ASN A 538 -19.72 6.76 0.86
N VAL A 539 -18.49 6.46 1.33
CA VAL A 539 -17.26 7.11 0.87
C VAL A 539 -16.72 6.44 -0.40
N ALA A 540 -17.09 5.19 -0.64
CA ALA A 540 -16.64 4.39 -1.78
C ALA A 540 -17.50 4.58 -3.04
N ILE A 541 -18.64 5.27 -2.98
CA ILE A 541 -19.47 5.53 -4.18
C ILE A 541 -18.75 6.49 -5.12
N ARG A 542 -18.53 6.09 -6.38
CA ARG A 542 -17.80 6.89 -7.40
C ARG A 542 -18.16 6.46 -8.83
N PRO A 543 -17.82 7.20 -9.90
CA PRO A 543 -18.05 6.73 -11.27
C PRO A 543 -16.97 5.71 -11.68
N ALA A 544 -17.31 4.82 -12.61
CA ALA A 544 -16.32 3.97 -13.27
C ALA A 544 -15.45 4.80 -14.23
N VAL A 545 -14.13 4.81 -14.01
CA VAL A 545 -13.16 5.58 -14.83
C VAL A 545 -12.09 4.72 -15.49
N HIS A 546 -11.84 3.50 -14.99
CA HIS A 546 -10.93 2.53 -15.61
C HIS A 546 -11.68 1.48 -16.43
N ALA A 547 -10.98 0.87 -17.37
CA ALA A 547 -11.54 -0.17 -18.22
C ALA A 547 -11.80 -1.49 -17.46
N TYR A 548 -10.88 -1.89 -16.57
CA TYR A 548 -10.95 -3.16 -15.84
C TYR A 548 -11.45 -2.97 -14.41
N GLU A 549 -12.25 -3.93 -13.94
CA GLU A 549 -12.84 -3.95 -12.59
C GLU A 549 -12.51 -5.26 -11.87
N ILE A 550 -12.20 -5.17 -10.56
CA ILE A 550 -12.11 -6.32 -9.65
C ILE A 550 -13.28 -6.20 -8.65
N PRO A 551 -14.44 -6.82 -8.95
CA PRO A 551 -15.61 -6.76 -8.09
C PRO A 551 -15.55 -7.82 -6.99
N LEU A 552 -15.61 -7.40 -5.74
CA LEU A 552 -15.59 -8.26 -4.55
C LEU A 552 -16.85 -8.06 -3.73
N ASN A 553 -17.75 -9.06 -3.81
CA ASN A 553 -19.04 -9.08 -3.10
C ASN A 553 -19.96 -7.91 -3.44
N VAL A 554 -19.82 -7.39 -4.66
CA VAL A 554 -20.70 -6.43 -5.32
C VAL A 554 -21.00 -6.92 -6.73
N ALA A 555 -22.11 -6.48 -7.32
CA ALA A 555 -22.38 -6.76 -8.72
C ALA A 555 -21.31 -6.08 -9.60
N PRO A 556 -20.79 -6.76 -10.65
CA PRO A 556 -19.92 -6.10 -11.61
C PRO A 556 -20.68 -5.02 -12.38
N THR A 557 -19.97 -3.95 -12.74
CA THR A 557 -20.48 -2.90 -13.62
C THR A 557 -19.73 -2.84 -14.95
N ALA A 558 -18.51 -3.36 -15.00
CA ALA A 558 -17.77 -3.58 -16.24
C ALA A 558 -18.34 -4.76 -17.06
N ALA A 559 -18.02 -4.76 -18.36
CA ALA A 559 -18.31 -5.88 -19.24
C ALA A 559 -17.56 -7.16 -18.79
N PRO A 560 -18.10 -8.38 -19.02
CA PRO A 560 -17.52 -9.62 -18.50
C PRO A 560 -16.05 -9.87 -18.85
N ASP A 561 -15.59 -9.44 -20.03
CA ASP A 561 -14.20 -9.54 -20.49
C ASP A 561 -13.23 -8.59 -19.76
N HIS A 562 -13.78 -7.52 -19.19
CA HIS A 562 -13.10 -6.52 -18.36
C HIS A 562 -13.19 -6.79 -16.86
N VAL A 563 -13.87 -7.85 -16.43
CA VAL A 563 -13.87 -8.29 -15.03
C VAL A 563 -12.65 -9.17 -14.75
N ILE A 564 -11.91 -8.86 -13.69
CA ILE A 564 -10.77 -9.65 -13.20
C ILE A 564 -11.15 -10.29 -11.86
N GLY A 565 -11.27 -11.62 -11.83
CA GLY A 565 -11.53 -12.37 -10.60
C GLY A 565 -10.26 -12.64 -9.80
N LEU A 566 -10.38 -12.86 -8.48
CA LEU A 566 -9.23 -13.12 -7.61
C LEU A 566 -8.40 -14.34 -8.01
N ALA A 567 -9.02 -15.36 -8.60
CA ALA A 567 -8.32 -16.56 -9.08
C ALA A 567 -7.37 -16.27 -10.26
N ASP A 568 -7.55 -15.15 -10.95
CA ASP A 568 -6.67 -14.71 -12.04
C ASP A 568 -5.42 -13.96 -11.52
N ILE A 569 -5.47 -13.46 -10.28
CA ILE A 569 -4.44 -12.59 -9.72
C ILE A 569 -3.35 -13.41 -9.03
N HIS A 570 -2.12 -13.22 -9.50
CA HIS A 570 -0.92 -13.85 -8.98
C HIS A 570 0.04 -12.81 -8.44
N VAL A 571 0.84 -13.20 -7.46
CA VAL A 571 1.83 -12.36 -6.79
C VAL A 571 3.21 -12.91 -7.12
N GLY A 572 4.10 -12.02 -7.56
CA GLY A 572 5.52 -12.35 -7.71
C GLY A 572 6.42 -11.40 -6.95
N ALA A 573 7.68 -11.78 -6.80
CA ALA A 573 8.72 -10.97 -6.17
C ALA A 573 9.83 -10.65 -7.17
N THR A 574 10.24 -9.38 -7.15
CA THR A 574 11.45 -8.85 -7.77
C THR A 574 12.42 -8.42 -6.67
N ASP A 575 13.66 -8.06 -7.01
CA ASP A 575 14.61 -7.50 -6.04
C ASP A 575 14.09 -6.19 -5.39
N GLU A 576 13.17 -5.48 -6.06
CA GLU A 576 12.59 -4.21 -5.59
C GLU A 576 11.35 -4.38 -4.69
N GLY A 577 10.74 -5.56 -4.68
CA GLY A 577 9.51 -5.84 -3.95
C GLY A 577 8.51 -6.72 -4.69
N LEU A 578 7.31 -6.81 -4.14
CA LEU A 578 6.20 -7.59 -4.69
C LEU A 578 5.54 -6.89 -5.89
N ARG A 579 4.99 -7.69 -6.80
CA ARG A 579 4.25 -7.26 -8.01
C ARG A 579 3.04 -8.16 -8.21
N LEU A 580 1.98 -7.63 -8.84
CA LEU A 580 0.77 -8.39 -9.16
C LEU A 580 0.70 -8.66 -10.66
N TYR A 581 0.12 -9.79 -11.04
CA TYR A 581 -0.02 -10.21 -12.42
C TYR A 581 -1.40 -10.82 -12.66
N SER A 582 -1.98 -10.57 -13.84
CA SER A 582 -3.13 -11.34 -14.35
C SER A 582 -2.62 -12.45 -15.24
N ALA A 583 -2.94 -13.70 -14.90
CA ALA A 583 -2.56 -14.85 -15.72
C ALA A 583 -3.29 -14.81 -17.07
N ARG A 584 -4.60 -14.56 -17.07
CA ARG A 584 -5.47 -14.46 -18.25
C ARG A 584 -4.97 -13.40 -19.23
N LEU A 585 -4.66 -12.20 -18.74
CA LEU A 585 -4.17 -11.11 -19.58
C LEU A 585 -2.68 -11.28 -19.94
N GLY A 586 -1.93 -12.06 -19.16
CA GLY A 586 -0.48 -12.22 -19.32
C GLY A 586 0.26 -10.90 -19.11
N ARG A 587 -0.18 -10.09 -18.15
CA ARG A 587 0.36 -8.74 -17.92
C ARG A 587 0.49 -8.46 -16.43
N GLU A 588 1.42 -7.57 -16.09
CA GLU A 588 1.48 -6.96 -14.77
C GLU A 588 0.17 -6.19 -14.51
N LEU A 589 -0.28 -6.23 -13.26
CA LEU A 589 -1.52 -5.64 -12.79
C LEU A 589 -1.19 -4.58 -11.73
N VAL A 590 -1.77 -3.40 -11.85
CA VAL A 590 -1.79 -2.37 -10.82
C VAL A 590 -3.24 -2.15 -10.39
N VAL A 591 -3.51 -2.46 -9.13
CA VAL A 591 -4.84 -2.32 -8.54
C VAL A 591 -4.97 -0.95 -7.89
N VAL A 592 -6.02 -0.23 -8.26
CA VAL A 592 -6.31 1.12 -7.75
C VAL A 592 -7.67 1.16 -7.04
N GLN A 593 -7.85 2.19 -6.22
CA GLN A 593 -9.17 2.60 -5.71
C GLN A 593 -9.32 4.09 -6.01
N ASN A 594 -10.46 4.52 -6.56
CA ASN A 594 -10.73 5.94 -6.87
C ASN A 594 -11.66 6.59 -5.84
N HIS A 595 -11.40 6.29 -4.58
CA HIS A 595 -12.12 6.85 -3.43
C HIS A 595 -11.20 7.00 -2.21
N MET A 596 -11.66 7.81 -1.25
CA MET A 596 -10.90 8.14 -0.03
C MET A 596 -11.12 7.18 1.13
N LEU A 597 -11.88 6.10 0.96
CA LEU A 597 -12.04 5.09 2.02
C LEU A 597 -10.70 4.43 2.35
N SER A 598 -10.36 4.39 3.64
CA SER A 598 -9.13 3.77 4.11
C SER A 598 -9.17 2.24 3.96
N PRO A 599 -8.11 1.61 3.42
CA PRO A 599 -8.06 0.17 3.23
C PRO A 599 -7.77 -0.63 4.52
N TYR A 600 -7.44 0.02 5.65
CA TYR A 600 -7.08 -0.67 6.90
C TYR A 600 -8.18 -1.62 7.41
N GLY A 601 -9.45 -1.24 7.22
CA GLY A 601 -10.61 -2.05 7.58
C GLY A 601 -11.14 -2.96 6.47
N ALA A 602 -10.48 -3.01 5.32
CA ALA A 602 -10.89 -3.86 4.20
C ALA A 602 -10.54 -5.34 4.48
N PRO A 603 -11.17 -6.30 3.78
CA PRO A 603 -10.69 -7.68 3.75
C PRO A 603 -9.20 -7.74 3.37
N ASN A 604 -8.45 -8.69 3.94
CA ASN A 604 -7.01 -8.75 3.75
C ASN A 604 -6.59 -8.75 2.28
N VAL A 605 -7.31 -9.48 1.41
CA VAL A 605 -7.00 -9.50 -0.03
C VAL A 605 -7.16 -8.12 -0.67
N CYS A 606 -8.20 -7.35 -0.31
CA CYS A 606 -8.40 -5.99 -0.81
C CYS A 606 -7.23 -5.07 -0.41
N ARG A 607 -6.89 -5.08 0.89
CA ARG A 607 -5.80 -4.26 1.43
C ARG A 607 -4.46 -4.65 0.80
N PHE A 608 -4.20 -5.95 0.66
CA PHE A 608 -2.98 -6.48 0.07
C PHE A 608 -2.79 -6.04 -1.37
N LEU A 609 -3.83 -6.18 -2.21
CA LEU A 609 -3.77 -5.77 -3.61
C LEU A 609 -3.47 -4.28 -3.77
N LEU A 610 -4.09 -3.44 -2.94
CA LEU A 610 -3.85 -1.99 -2.94
C LEU A 610 -2.45 -1.65 -2.45
N GLU A 611 -1.99 -2.23 -1.34
CA GLU A 611 -0.69 -1.90 -0.76
C GLU A 611 0.48 -2.41 -1.62
N VAL A 612 0.39 -3.60 -2.23
CA VAL A 612 1.40 -4.10 -3.18
C VAL A 612 1.46 -3.22 -4.44
N SER A 613 0.31 -2.78 -4.94
CA SER A 613 0.26 -1.87 -6.09
C SER A 613 0.87 -0.50 -5.78
N ARG A 614 0.69 -0.01 -4.54
CA ARG A 614 1.29 1.25 -4.06
C ARG A 614 2.78 1.14 -3.82
N SER A 615 3.24 0.04 -3.23
CA SER A 615 4.66 -0.17 -2.89
C SER A 615 5.57 -0.26 -4.11
N ARG A 616 4.99 -0.52 -5.30
CA ARG A 616 5.64 -0.40 -6.61
C ARG A 616 6.23 1.00 -6.86
N TYR A 617 5.62 2.05 -6.32
CA TYR A 617 5.98 3.44 -6.61
C TYR A 617 6.72 4.10 -5.46
N ALA A 618 7.61 5.03 -5.79
CA ALA A 618 8.07 6.05 -4.85
C ALA A 618 6.94 7.09 -4.70
N THR A 619 6.17 6.98 -3.60
CA THR A 619 5.07 7.90 -3.33
C THR A 619 5.59 9.11 -2.56
N PRO A 620 5.30 10.35 -3.00
CA PRO A 620 5.64 11.54 -2.24
C PRO A 620 4.94 11.50 -0.87
N SER A 621 5.71 11.63 0.21
CA SER A 621 5.19 11.78 1.57
C SER A 621 5.26 13.25 2.00
N GLY A 622 4.53 13.61 3.06
CA GLY A 622 4.75 14.88 3.75
C GLY A 622 6.17 14.98 4.35
N PHE A 623 6.52 16.16 4.86
CA PHE A 623 7.80 16.38 5.54
C PHE A 623 7.73 15.94 7.02
N GLY A 624 8.60 15.00 7.40
CA GLY A 624 8.77 14.56 8.79
C GLY A 624 10.01 15.19 9.44
N TRP A 625 9.91 15.60 10.71
CA TRP A 625 11.07 16.06 11.49
C TRP A 625 11.90 14.89 12.05
N GLY A 626 11.47 13.65 11.82
CA GLY A 626 12.19 12.44 12.21
C GLY A 626 12.40 12.37 13.73
N PRO A 627 13.63 12.16 14.22
CA PRO A 627 13.87 12.00 15.66
C PRO A 627 13.41 13.15 16.56
N VAL A 628 13.20 14.37 16.02
CA VAL A 628 12.78 15.54 16.79
C VAL A 628 11.30 15.87 16.67
N GLU A 629 10.49 14.99 16.07
CA GLU A 629 9.03 15.16 15.92
C GLU A 629 8.30 15.49 17.24
N GLY A 630 8.85 15.06 18.38
CA GLY A 630 8.33 15.35 19.72
C GLY A 630 8.82 16.65 20.37
N ALA A 631 9.53 17.52 19.66
CA ALA A 631 10.02 18.78 20.22
C ALA A 631 8.84 19.71 20.62
N PRO A 632 8.94 20.49 21.71
CA PRO A 632 7.87 21.39 22.14
C PRO A 632 7.48 22.45 21.10
N HIS A 633 8.42 22.82 20.22
CA HIS A 633 8.21 23.71 19.08
C HIS A 633 8.96 23.18 17.85
N LEU A 634 8.27 23.12 16.72
CA LEU A 634 8.82 22.79 15.42
C LEU A 634 8.58 23.97 14.45
N PRO A 635 9.63 24.48 13.79
CA PRO A 635 9.47 25.60 12.87
C PRO A 635 8.69 25.18 11.63
N ARG A 636 8.08 26.18 10.97
CA ARG A 636 7.44 26.00 9.67
C ARG A 636 8.45 25.53 8.63
N VAL A 637 8.03 24.66 7.72
CA VAL A 637 8.85 24.20 6.59
C VAL A 637 8.20 24.63 5.28
N VAL A 638 8.99 25.21 4.37
CA VAL A 638 8.51 25.79 3.10
C VAL A 638 9.35 25.34 1.90
N ARG A 639 8.74 25.37 0.71
CA ARG A 639 9.41 25.38 -0.59
C ARG A 639 8.83 26.53 -1.40
N GLY A 640 9.56 27.63 -1.53
CA GLY A 640 9.01 28.87 -2.07
C GLY A 640 7.79 29.34 -1.26
N ARG A 641 6.64 29.56 -1.92
CA ARG A 641 5.40 30.01 -1.25
C ARG A 641 4.56 28.87 -0.68
N VAL A 642 4.97 27.62 -0.91
CA VAL A 642 4.25 26.44 -0.42
C VAL A 642 4.80 26.06 0.94
N VAL A 643 3.96 26.16 1.95
CA VAL A 643 4.19 25.63 3.29
C VAL A 643 3.95 24.13 3.24
N VAL A 644 5.02 23.34 3.34
CA VAL A 644 4.94 21.87 3.33
C VAL A 644 4.61 21.33 4.71
N ARG A 645 4.90 22.09 5.76
CA ARG A 645 4.53 21.79 7.14
C ARG A 645 4.37 23.07 7.96
N PRO A 646 3.21 23.32 8.58
CA PRO A 646 3.02 24.47 9.48
C PRO A 646 3.94 24.40 10.70
N ALA A 647 4.19 25.55 11.33
CA ALA A 647 4.80 25.57 12.67
C ALA A 647 3.90 24.86 13.68
N GLU A 648 4.50 24.06 14.56
CA GLU A 648 3.80 23.20 15.52
C GLU A 648 4.30 23.40 16.95
N TRP A 649 3.37 23.35 17.90
CA TRP A 649 3.64 23.30 19.32
C TRP A 649 3.06 22.05 19.95
N ASN A 650 3.91 21.24 20.56
CA ASN A 650 3.55 19.94 21.12
C ASN A 650 3.39 20.03 22.63
N LEU A 651 2.21 19.67 23.13
CA LEU A 651 1.86 19.62 24.55
C LEU A 651 1.73 18.17 25.02
N TYR A 652 2.22 17.90 26.24
CA TYR A 652 2.24 16.56 26.83
C TYR A 652 1.48 16.57 28.17
N PRO A 653 0.19 16.18 28.18
CA PRO A 653 -0.62 16.15 29.39
C PRO A 653 -0.14 15.12 30.41
N ALA A 654 -0.43 15.36 31.70
CA ALA A 654 -0.06 14.42 32.77
C ALA A 654 -0.71 13.02 32.64
N GLY A 655 -1.87 12.92 31.98
CA GLY A 655 -2.51 11.65 31.66
C GLY A 655 -1.70 10.79 30.68
N ALA A 656 -0.89 11.41 29.81
CA ALA A 656 -0.01 10.70 28.88
C ALA A 656 1.14 9.98 29.61
N ALA A 657 1.56 10.43 30.79
CA ALA A 657 2.58 9.74 31.58
C ALA A 657 2.07 8.48 32.29
N GLN A 658 0.74 8.34 32.44
CA GLN A 658 0.11 7.19 33.10
C GLN A 658 -0.10 6.00 32.14
N SER A 659 -0.17 6.26 30.83
CA SER A 659 -0.30 5.22 29.79
C SER A 659 1.04 4.59 29.43
N SER A 660 2.14 5.35 29.48
CA SER A 660 3.52 4.84 29.38
C SER A 660 4.54 5.86 29.95
N PRO A 661 5.60 5.44 30.66
CA PRO A 661 6.68 6.34 31.05
C PRO A 661 7.39 7.00 29.86
N ALA A 662 7.37 6.36 28.69
CA ALA A 662 7.98 6.86 27.45
C ALA A 662 7.19 8.00 26.79
N THR A 663 5.95 8.25 27.21
CA THR A 663 5.07 9.32 26.68
C THR A 663 5.00 10.54 27.60
N ALA A 664 5.81 10.59 28.67
CA ALA A 664 6.01 11.79 29.47
C ALA A 664 6.85 12.81 28.67
N GLY A 665 6.24 13.94 28.32
CA GLY A 665 6.95 15.01 27.62
C GLY A 665 7.88 15.82 28.52
N PRO A 666 8.87 16.51 27.93
CA PRO A 666 9.86 17.29 28.67
C PRO A 666 9.30 18.59 29.28
N VAL A 667 8.13 19.06 28.81
CA VAL A 667 7.51 20.33 29.25
C VAL A 667 6.10 20.07 29.79
N PRO A 668 5.77 20.51 31.01
CA PRO A 668 4.43 20.38 31.57
C PRO A 668 3.39 21.13 30.73
N ALA A 669 2.28 20.47 30.40
CA ALA A 669 1.15 21.13 29.74
C ALA A 669 0.44 22.16 30.66
N PRO A 670 -0.09 23.26 30.11
CA PRO A 670 -0.91 24.24 30.85
C PRO A 670 -2.11 23.62 31.55
N ARG A 671 -2.47 24.11 32.75
CA ARG A 671 -3.58 23.57 33.57
C ARG A 671 -4.67 24.60 33.88
N SER A 672 -4.39 25.88 33.65
CA SER A 672 -5.28 27.00 33.88
C SER A 672 -5.19 28.01 32.73
N ALA A 673 -6.11 28.97 32.66
CA ALA A 673 -6.07 30.03 31.65
C ALA A 673 -4.80 30.89 31.76
N ASP A 674 -4.36 31.20 32.98
CA ASP A 674 -3.12 31.96 33.22
C ASP A 674 -1.88 31.17 32.78
N ASP A 675 -1.90 29.84 32.92
CA ASP A 675 -0.81 28.99 32.40
C ASP A 675 -0.77 29.01 30.87
N VAL A 676 -1.94 29.02 30.21
CA VAL A 676 -2.03 29.08 28.74
C VAL A 676 -1.44 30.40 28.23
N ASP A 677 -1.82 31.53 28.82
CA ASP A 677 -1.27 32.84 28.44
C ASP A 677 0.25 32.93 28.69
N ARG A 678 0.73 32.42 29.84
CA ARG A 678 2.17 32.36 30.13
C ARG A 678 2.91 31.49 29.13
N TRP A 679 2.42 30.27 28.88
CA TRP A 679 2.99 29.34 27.92
C TRP A 679 3.04 29.97 26.52
N ARG A 680 1.94 30.59 26.08
CA ARG A 680 1.84 31.27 24.79
C ARG A 680 2.94 32.31 24.60
N ARG A 681 3.15 33.17 25.60
CA ARG A 681 4.19 34.21 25.58
C ARG A 681 5.61 33.61 25.62
N SER A 682 5.83 32.57 26.42
CA SER A 682 7.15 31.94 26.56
C SER A 682 7.59 31.16 25.33
N TRP A 683 6.65 30.57 24.59
CA TRP A 683 6.93 29.72 23.41
C TRP A 683 6.60 30.39 22.07
N GLY A 684 6.28 31.69 22.07
CA GLY A 684 5.99 32.45 20.85
C GLY A 684 4.74 31.98 20.12
N VAL A 685 3.76 31.40 20.82
CA VAL A 685 2.57 30.81 20.20
C VAL A 685 1.64 31.94 19.72
N PRO A 686 1.16 31.91 18.47
CA PRO A 686 0.21 32.89 17.94
C PRO A 686 -1.11 32.93 18.73
N ARG A 687 -1.84 34.04 18.61
CA ARG A 687 -3.20 34.18 19.17
C ARG A 687 -4.15 33.12 18.61
N HIS A 688 -4.13 32.93 17.29
CA HIS A 688 -4.96 31.94 16.61
C HIS A 688 -4.15 30.69 16.29
N VAL A 689 -4.67 29.53 16.69
CA VAL A 689 -4.06 28.23 16.42
C VAL A 689 -5.11 27.24 15.95
N TYR A 690 -4.69 26.24 15.18
CA TYR A 690 -5.45 25.04 14.96
C TYR A 690 -5.08 23.99 16.00
N LEU A 691 -6.05 23.55 16.79
CA LEU A 691 -5.93 22.29 17.52
C LEU A 691 -6.11 21.16 16.52
N ALA A 692 -5.02 20.44 16.25
CA ALA A 692 -4.93 19.44 15.20
C ALA A 692 -4.95 18.02 15.78
N ASP A 693 -5.84 17.20 15.23
CA ASP A 693 -5.94 15.75 15.46
C ASP A 693 -6.13 15.09 14.10
N ASP A 694 -5.05 14.63 13.49
CA ASP A 694 -4.97 14.20 12.08
C ASP A 694 -5.59 15.24 11.12
N ASP A 695 -6.66 14.87 10.41
CA ASP A 695 -7.40 15.72 9.48
C ASP A 695 -8.40 16.67 10.18
N ASN A 696 -8.63 16.49 11.47
CA ASN A 696 -9.55 17.27 12.29
C ASN A 696 -8.85 18.48 12.90
N ARG A 697 -9.10 19.65 12.33
CA ARG A 697 -8.60 20.93 12.84
C ARG A 697 -9.72 21.77 13.45
N LEU A 698 -9.50 22.27 14.66
CA LEU A 698 -10.38 23.20 15.35
C LEU A 698 -9.66 24.54 15.53
N LEU A 699 -10.15 25.60 14.88
CA LEU A 699 -9.61 26.95 15.06
C LEU A 699 -9.96 27.46 16.46
N LEU A 700 -8.94 27.92 17.19
CA LEU A 700 -9.06 28.49 18.53
C LEU A 700 -8.43 29.88 18.59
N ASP A 701 -9.10 30.79 19.29
CA ASP A 701 -8.52 32.06 19.75
C ASP A 701 -8.04 31.88 21.20
N LEU A 702 -6.72 31.78 21.40
CA LEU A 702 -6.12 31.53 22.70
C LEU A 702 -6.22 32.72 23.67
N GLU A 703 -6.71 33.87 23.20
CA GLU A 703 -7.06 35.02 24.07
C GLU A 703 -8.55 35.02 24.46
N HIS A 704 -9.36 34.14 23.87
CA HIS A 704 -10.79 34.05 24.16
C HIS A 704 -11.10 32.99 25.24
N PRO A 705 -11.79 33.34 26.36
CA PRO A 705 -11.99 32.42 27.49
C PRO A 705 -12.65 31.08 27.14
N VAL A 706 -13.61 31.08 26.22
CA VAL A 706 -14.32 29.85 25.80
C VAL A 706 -13.42 28.92 24.98
N CYS A 707 -12.53 29.47 24.15
CA CYS A 707 -11.59 28.68 23.36
C CYS A 707 -10.47 28.10 24.24
N VAL A 708 -10.02 28.85 25.25
CA VAL A 708 -9.10 28.35 26.29
C VAL A 708 -9.74 27.21 27.09
N GLU A 709 -11.04 27.29 27.41
CA GLU A 709 -11.77 26.20 28.05
C GLU A 709 -11.81 24.92 27.20
N GLU A 710 -11.96 25.04 25.87
CA GLU A 710 -11.91 23.89 24.95
C GLU A 710 -10.52 23.25 24.94
N LEU A 711 -9.44 24.03 24.83
CA LEU A 711 -8.07 23.51 24.87
C LEU A 711 -7.80 22.77 26.18
N LEU A 712 -8.15 23.37 27.32
CA LEU A 712 -7.97 22.75 28.64
C LEU A 712 -8.87 21.52 28.84
N ALA A 713 -10.01 21.43 28.17
CA ALA A 713 -10.84 20.22 28.18
C ALA A 713 -10.14 19.07 27.43
N ASP A 714 -9.63 19.33 26.22
CA ASP A 714 -8.95 18.33 25.41
C ASP A 714 -7.64 17.87 26.07
N LEU A 715 -6.85 18.79 26.64
CA LEU A 715 -5.64 18.45 27.42
C LEU A 715 -5.94 17.55 28.64
N ARG A 716 -7.12 17.67 29.28
CA ARG A 716 -7.47 16.82 30.43
C ARG A 716 -7.82 15.40 30.05
N THR A 717 -8.35 15.19 28.84
CA THR A 717 -8.80 13.87 28.38
C THR A 717 -7.80 13.17 27.46
N ALA A 718 -6.84 13.91 26.90
CA ALA A 718 -5.84 13.36 26.01
C ALA A 718 -4.94 12.34 26.72
N THR A 719 -4.76 11.19 26.07
CA THR A 719 -3.92 10.06 26.50
C THR A 719 -2.53 10.07 25.86
N GLY A 720 -2.28 11.02 24.95
CA GLY A 720 -1.04 11.19 24.21
C GLY A 720 -0.70 12.67 23.97
N ARG A 721 0.18 12.92 23.00
CA ARG A 721 0.59 14.27 22.57
C ARG A 721 -0.59 15.05 22.00
N VAL A 722 -0.70 16.32 22.35
CA VAL A 722 -1.63 17.27 21.74
C VAL A 722 -0.82 18.26 20.90
N THR A 723 -1.13 18.36 19.60
CA THR A 723 -0.42 19.24 18.66
C THR A 723 -1.27 20.47 18.34
N LEU A 724 -0.68 21.65 18.51
CA LEU A 724 -1.23 22.91 18.03
C LEU A 724 -0.44 23.34 16.80
N GLN A 725 -1.13 23.66 15.71
CA GLN A 725 -0.55 24.25 14.51
C GLN A 725 -0.84 25.74 14.47
N GLU A 726 0.05 26.52 13.87
CA GLU A 726 -0.25 27.91 13.57
C GLU A 726 -1.51 28.04 12.70
N ALA A 727 -2.30 29.09 12.92
CA ALA A 727 -3.45 29.36 12.06
C ALA A 727 -3.02 29.97 10.72
N LEU A 728 -2.65 29.10 9.77
CA LEU A 728 -2.29 29.46 8.41
C LEU A 728 -3.04 28.55 7.40
N PRO A 729 -4.03 29.06 6.65
CA PRO A 729 -4.58 30.42 6.70
C PRO A 729 -5.21 30.75 8.05
N GLY A 730 -5.02 31.99 8.49
CA GLY A 730 -5.70 32.53 9.66
C GLY A 730 -7.09 33.06 9.30
N PRO A 731 -7.90 33.49 10.29
CA PRO A 731 -9.24 34.02 10.05
C PRO A 731 -9.26 35.31 9.20
N ASP A 732 -8.12 35.99 9.06
CA ASP A 732 -7.96 37.19 8.22
C ASP A 732 -7.54 36.88 6.77
N ALA A 733 -7.06 35.66 6.50
CA ALA A 733 -6.47 35.27 5.21
C ALA A 733 -7.45 34.50 4.31
N ALA A 734 -8.71 34.95 4.28
CA ALA A 734 -9.81 34.32 3.55
C ALA A 734 -10.07 34.99 2.20
N TRP A 735 -9.38 34.55 1.15
CA TRP A 735 -9.43 35.16 -0.18
C TRP A 735 -10.75 34.92 -0.94
N LEU A 736 -11.42 33.78 -0.72
CA LEU A 736 -12.62 33.42 -1.45
C LEU A 736 -13.82 34.19 -0.90
N ARG A 737 -14.47 35.00 -1.73
CA ARG A 737 -15.53 35.92 -1.30
C ARG A 737 -16.92 35.45 -1.75
N ASP A 738 -17.91 35.65 -0.88
CA ASP A 738 -19.33 35.50 -1.20
C ASP A 738 -19.91 36.75 -1.90
N GLY A 739 -21.16 36.68 -2.33
CA GLY A 739 -21.88 37.80 -2.96
C GLY A 739 -21.95 39.07 -2.11
N SER A 740 -21.78 38.95 -0.78
CA SER A 740 -21.74 40.06 0.18
C SER A 740 -20.33 40.55 0.53
N GLY A 741 -19.29 39.96 -0.06
CA GLY A 741 -17.89 40.31 0.16
C GLY A 741 -17.25 39.67 1.41
N ARG A 742 -17.96 38.76 2.10
CA ARG A 742 -17.43 38.07 3.28
C ARG A 742 -16.50 36.93 2.88
N GLY A 743 -15.50 36.66 3.73
CA GLY A 743 -14.42 35.72 3.42
C GLY A 743 -14.75 34.28 3.82
N HIS A 744 -14.39 33.33 2.97
CA HIS A 744 -14.43 31.91 3.26
C HIS A 744 -13.01 31.35 3.25
N LEU A 745 -12.65 30.60 4.30
CA LEU A 745 -11.49 29.72 4.21
C LEU A 745 -11.75 28.66 3.15
N SER A 746 -10.74 28.31 2.37
CA SER A 746 -10.90 27.37 1.26
C SER A 746 -9.76 26.39 1.17
N GLU A 747 -10.06 25.26 0.54
CA GLU A 747 -9.08 24.24 0.19
C GLU A 747 -9.21 23.94 -1.30
N VAL A 748 -8.07 23.79 -1.97
CA VAL A 748 -7.96 23.46 -3.37
C VAL A 748 -7.25 22.12 -3.47
N VAL A 749 -7.86 21.20 -4.22
CA VAL A 749 -7.23 19.91 -4.56
C VAL A 749 -6.66 20.03 -5.96
N VAL A 750 -5.35 19.97 -6.06
CA VAL A 750 -4.59 20.08 -7.31
C VAL A 750 -4.22 18.68 -7.78
N PRO A 751 -4.87 18.13 -8.82
CA PRO A 751 -4.48 16.86 -9.41
C PRO A 751 -3.19 17.05 -10.23
N LEU A 752 -2.21 16.21 -9.95
CA LEU A 752 -0.88 16.20 -10.54
C LEU A 752 -0.64 14.89 -11.27
N ILE A 753 0.06 14.94 -12.40
CA ILE A 753 0.52 13.76 -13.14
C ILE A 753 2.04 13.78 -13.27
N ALA A 754 2.66 12.61 -13.14
CA ALA A 754 4.09 12.47 -13.34
C ALA A 754 4.46 12.68 -14.82
N SER A 755 5.65 13.20 -15.06
CA SER A 755 6.23 13.27 -16.41
C SER A 755 6.59 11.87 -16.91
N PRO A 756 6.42 11.58 -18.22
CA PRO A 756 6.84 10.31 -18.79
C PRO A 756 8.35 10.09 -18.59
N GLY A 757 8.70 8.93 -18.06
CA GLY A 757 10.07 8.41 -18.13
C GLY A 757 10.37 7.83 -19.51
N GLU A 758 11.64 7.50 -19.80
CA GLU A 758 11.97 6.72 -20.99
C GLU A 758 11.26 5.36 -20.93
N ALA A 759 10.36 5.11 -21.87
CA ALA A 759 9.64 3.84 -21.96
C ALA A 759 10.59 2.73 -22.43
N PRO A 760 10.51 1.52 -21.86
CA PRO A 760 11.23 0.37 -22.38
C PRO A 760 10.71 -0.01 -23.79
N PRO A 761 11.55 -0.63 -24.64
CA PRO A 761 11.18 -0.98 -26.02
C PRO A 761 10.08 -2.06 -26.12
N GLN A 762 9.13 -1.86 -27.05
CA GLN A 762 7.88 -2.63 -27.24
C GLN A 762 8.04 -4.12 -27.58
N ASP A 763 9.16 -4.53 -28.21
CA ASP A 763 9.37 -5.94 -28.60
C ASP A 763 9.54 -6.89 -27.40
N ARG A 764 9.90 -6.37 -26.22
CA ARG A 764 9.98 -7.14 -24.97
C ARG A 764 8.61 -7.50 -24.37
N ALA A 765 7.53 -6.83 -24.76
CA ALA A 765 6.22 -6.99 -24.13
C ALA A 765 5.51 -8.31 -24.52
N ARG A 766 5.69 -8.77 -25.77
CA ARG A 766 4.98 -9.98 -26.29
C ARG A 766 5.53 -11.30 -25.75
N SER A 767 6.86 -11.45 -25.61
CA SER A 767 7.47 -12.66 -25.03
C SER A 767 7.14 -12.82 -23.54
N THR A 768 6.91 -11.71 -22.84
CA THR A 768 6.62 -11.66 -21.40
C THR A 768 5.25 -12.25 -21.06
N ALA A 769 4.24 -12.07 -21.94
CA ALA A 769 2.86 -12.48 -21.64
C ALA A 769 2.66 -14.00 -21.58
N GLU A 770 3.31 -14.73 -22.47
CA GLU A 770 3.25 -16.19 -22.45
C GLU A 770 4.06 -16.79 -21.29
N GLN A 771 5.18 -16.15 -20.93
CA GLN A 771 5.96 -16.53 -19.74
C GLN A 771 5.15 -16.36 -18.45
N ILE A 772 4.42 -15.24 -18.29
CA ILE A 772 3.53 -15.03 -17.14
C ILE A 772 2.50 -16.15 -17.03
N ARG A 773 1.82 -16.50 -18.14
CA ARG A 773 0.83 -17.59 -18.17
C ARG A 773 1.40 -18.93 -17.73
N ARG A 774 2.61 -19.26 -18.19
CA ARG A 774 3.27 -20.53 -17.84
C ARG A 774 3.71 -20.56 -16.38
N LYS A 775 4.28 -19.45 -15.87
CA LYS A 775 4.71 -19.30 -14.47
C LYS A 775 3.55 -19.35 -13.48
N ALA A 776 2.36 -18.87 -13.88
CA ALA A 776 1.15 -18.92 -13.06
C ALA A 776 0.55 -20.33 -12.90
N ALA A 777 1.02 -21.33 -13.65
CA ALA A 777 0.48 -22.69 -13.55
C ALA A 777 0.83 -23.34 -12.20
N PRO A 778 -0.09 -24.08 -11.55
CA PRO A 778 0.21 -24.74 -10.26
C PRO A 778 1.41 -25.69 -10.27
N SER A 779 1.69 -26.32 -11.42
CA SER A 779 2.86 -27.20 -11.61
C SER A 779 4.20 -26.46 -11.60
N ALA A 780 4.21 -25.13 -11.66
CA ALA A 780 5.41 -24.31 -11.66
C ALA A 780 6.12 -24.25 -10.29
N HIS A 781 5.44 -24.65 -9.21
CA HIS A 781 5.90 -24.50 -7.82
C HIS A 781 5.78 -25.80 -7.01
N PRO A 782 6.50 -26.88 -7.36
CA PRO A 782 6.45 -28.12 -6.58
C PRO A 782 7.10 -27.93 -5.21
N ALA A 783 6.79 -28.84 -4.29
CA ALA A 783 7.39 -28.90 -2.96
C ALA A 783 7.80 -30.34 -2.66
N HIS A 784 9.03 -30.52 -2.18
CA HIS A 784 9.54 -31.83 -1.76
C HIS A 784 9.61 -31.90 -0.24
N LEU A 785 8.71 -32.70 0.34
CA LEU A 785 8.62 -32.91 1.78
C LEU A 785 9.80 -33.77 2.28
N PRO A 786 10.20 -33.64 3.57
CA PRO A 786 11.17 -34.53 4.18
C PRO A 786 10.78 -36.01 4.01
N GLY A 787 11.74 -36.84 3.59
CA GLY A 787 11.53 -38.27 3.34
C GLY A 787 10.95 -38.61 1.97
N SER A 788 10.70 -37.60 1.12
CA SER A 788 10.50 -37.80 -0.32
C SER A 788 11.82 -38.10 -1.03
N ALA A 789 11.89 -37.94 -2.36
CA ALA A 789 13.14 -38.07 -3.10
C ALA A 789 14.21 -37.05 -2.66
N TRP A 790 13.81 -35.92 -2.08
CA TRP A 790 14.74 -34.91 -1.56
C TRP A 790 14.74 -34.85 -0.03
N SER A 791 15.95 -34.71 0.53
CA SER A 791 16.20 -34.35 1.92
C SER A 791 16.89 -33.00 1.97
N TYR A 792 16.42 -32.11 2.85
CA TYR A 792 16.93 -30.75 2.97
C TYR A 792 17.19 -30.39 4.44
N LEU A 793 18.45 -30.09 4.74
CA LEU A 793 18.96 -29.72 6.04
C LEU A 793 19.38 -28.24 6.05
N LYS A 794 18.96 -27.48 7.06
CA LYS A 794 19.55 -26.17 7.42
C LYS A 794 20.51 -26.38 8.59
N LEU A 795 21.82 -26.24 8.37
CA LEU A 795 22.86 -26.39 9.38
C LEU A 795 23.30 -25.00 9.86
N TYR A 796 22.90 -24.61 11.06
CA TYR A 796 23.20 -23.30 11.65
C TYR A 796 24.59 -23.32 12.28
N ALA A 797 25.48 -22.48 11.74
CA ALA A 797 26.88 -22.42 12.12
C ALA A 797 27.42 -21.00 11.89
N ALA A 798 28.42 -20.60 12.68
CA ALA A 798 29.12 -19.33 12.53
C ALA A 798 29.67 -19.17 11.11
N ARG A 799 29.64 -17.95 10.56
CA ARG A 799 30.02 -17.68 9.16
C ARG A 799 31.46 -18.10 8.87
N GLU A 800 32.33 -17.96 9.87
CA GLU A 800 33.75 -18.29 9.82
C GLU A 800 34.00 -19.80 9.68
N LEU A 801 33.03 -20.64 10.08
CA LEU A 801 33.12 -22.10 10.00
C LEU A 801 32.54 -22.66 8.70
N HIS A 802 31.88 -21.84 7.87
CA HIS A 802 31.26 -22.31 6.62
C HIS A 802 32.30 -22.87 5.64
N ASP A 803 33.46 -22.22 5.54
CA ASP A 803 34.56 -22.68 4.67
C ASP A 803 35.12 -24.01 5.14
N GLU A 804 35.33 -24.18 6.45
CA GLU A 804 35.78 -25.45 7.04
C GLU A 804 34.79 -26.58 6.72
N ILE A 805 33.52 -26.39 7.09
CA ILE A 805 32.46 -27.37 6.90
C ILE A 805 32.33 -27.75 5.41
N ALA A 806 32.38 -26.76 4.51
CA ALA A 806 32.27 -27.02 3.08
C ALA A 806 33.51 -27.70 2.50
N ALA A 807 34.72 -27.37 2.97
CA ALA A 807 35.97 -27.94 2.48
C ALA A 807 36.24 -29.35 2.99
N THR A 808 35.77 -29.71 4.19
CA THR A 808 36.17 -30.96 4.89
C THR A 808 34.99 -31.87 5.26
N GLU A 809 33.95 -31.33 5.88
CA GLU A 809 32.87 -32.11 6.47
C GLU A 809 31.82 -32.55 5.44
N LEU A 810 31.49 -31.68 4.47
CA LEU A 810 30.54 -32.02 3.40
C LEU A 810 31.03 -33.13 2.46
N PRO A 811 32.29 -33.13 1.97
CA PRO A 811 32.82 -34.27 1.22
C PRO A 811 32.71 -35.59 2.01
N SER A 812 33.03 -35.54 3.31
CA SER A 812 32.95 -36.72 4.19
C SER A 812 31.51 -37.25 4.35
N LEU A 813 30.50 -36.38 4.37
CA LEU A 813 29.09 -36.79 4.37
C LEU A 813 28.75 -37.62 3.13
N VAL A 814 29.17 -37.18 1.95
CA VAL A 814 28.87 -37.87 0.69
C VAL A 814 29.51 -39.26 0.65
N GLU A 815 30.74 -39.38 1.16
CA GLU A 815 31.43 -40.66 1.33
C GLU A 815 30.69 -41.58 2.32
N GLN A 816 30.30 -41.06 3.48
CA GLN A 816 29.52 -41.81 4.48
C GLN A 816 28.17 -42.28 3.92
N MET A 817 27.49 -41.45 3.14
CA MET A 817 26.24 -41.82 2.48
C MET A 817 26.46 -42.92 1.43
N ARG A 818 27.56 -42.87 0.68
CA ARG A 818 27.94 -43.95 -0.24
C ARG A 818 28.20 -45.26 0.49
N ASP A 819 28.96 -45.23 1.58
CA ASP A 819 29.29 -46.42 2.38
C ASP A 819 28.04 -47.05 3.03
N ALA A 820 27.00 -46.25 3.26
CA ALA A 820 25.71 -46.68 3.81
C ALA A 820 24.69 -47.13 2.75
N ASP A 821 25.08 -47.34 1.48
CA ASP A 821 24.20 -47.65 0.34
C ASP A 821 23.07 -46.62 0.15
N ALA A 822 23.40 -45.36 0.47
CA ALA A 822 22.51 -44.21 0.43
C ALA A 822 23.08 -43.07 -0.45
N GLU A 823 23.91 -43.41 -1.45
CA GLU A 823 24.59 -42.41 -2.27
C GLU A 823 23.59 -41.46 -2.96
N PRO A 824 23.73 -40.13 -2.77
CA PRO A 824 22.87 -39.19 -3.43
C PRO A 824 23.13 -39.14 -4.94
N ASP A 825 22.06 -39.20 -5.74
CA ASP A 825 22.18 -38.98 -7.19
C ASP A 825 22.61 -37.53 -7.49
N ARG A 826 22.21 -36.60 -6.61
CA ARG A 826 22.54 -35.18 -6.62
C ARG A 826 22.60 -34.67 -5.20
N TRP A 827 23.57 -33.82 -4.93
CA TRP A 827 23.61 -33.05 -3.69
C TRP A 827 24.20 -31.68 -3.98
N PHE A 828 23.73 -30.66 -3.27
CA PHE A 828 24.33 -29.33 -3.35
C PHE A 828 24.12 -28.57 -2.05
N TYR A 829 24.97 -27.56 -1.85
CA TYR A 829 24.85 -26.64 -0.72
C TYR A 829 24.79 -25.19 -1.19
N ILE A 830 24.20 -24.35 -0.36
CA ILE A 830 24.19 -22.89 -0.51
C ILE A 830 24.38 -22.24 0.88
N ARG A 831 25.00 -21.07 0.93
CA ARG A 831 25.14 -20.28 2.16
C ARG A 831 23.94 -19.36 2.31
N TYR A 832 23.43 -19.24 3.53
CA TYR A 832 22.31 -18.34 3.85
C TYR A 832 22.50 -17.63 5.20
N ALA A 833 21.73 -16.58 5.47
CA ALA A 833 21.88 -15.74 6.66
C ALA A 833 20.60 -15.33 7.39
N ASP A 834 19.41 -15.69 6.90
CA ASP A 834 18.12 -15.32 7.50
C ASP A 834 17.37 -16.59 7.98
N PRO A 835 16.97 -16.71 9.26
CA PRO A 835 17.14 -15.72 10.34
C PRO A 835 18.57 -15.60 10.88
N ASP A 836 19.35 -16.68 10.84
CA ASP A 836 20.74 -16.75 11.30
C ASP A 836 21.65 -17.31 10.19
N ALA A 837 22.98 -17.17 10.33
CA ALA A 837 23.93 -17.77 9.40
C ALA A 837 23.84 -19.31 9.39
N HIS A 838 23.64 -19.90 8.21
CA HIS A 838 23.53 -21.35 8.04
C HIS A 838 23.92 -21.83 6.64
N LEU A 839 24.25 -23.12 6.55
CA LEU A 839 24.39 -23.85 5.29
C LEU A 839 23.11 -24.61 4.99
N ARG A 840 22.61 -24.51 3.76
CA ARG A 840 21.46 -25.27 3.26
C ARG A 840 21.98 -26.42 2.43
N ILE A 841 21.77 -27.64 2.88
CA ILE A 841 22.31 -28.85 2.27
C ILE A 841 21.13 -29.66 1.75
N ARG A 842 21.12 -29.93 0.46
CA ARG A 842 20.04 -30.65 -0.22
C ARG A 842 20.63 -31.89 -0.86
N THR A 843 20.03 -33.05 -0.61
CA THR A 843 20.41 -34.33 -1.20
C THR A 843 19.19 -34.97 -1.84
N ARG A 844 19.38 -35.59 -3.00
CA ARG A 844 18.36 -36.39 -3.68
C ARG A 844 18.80 -37.84 -3.70
N THR A 845 17.95 -38.73 -3.18
CA THR A 845 18.20 -40.18 -3.07
C THR A 845 16.93 -40.93 -3.43
N ALA A 846 17.02 -42.27 -3.52
CA ALA A 846 15.84 -43.10 -3.38
C ALA A 846 15.12 -42.78 -2.03
N PRO A 847 13.80 -42.93 -1.92
CA PRO A 847 13.08 -42.65 -0.67
C PRO A 847 13.56 -43.57 0.47
N GLY A 848 13.86 -43.00 1.64
CA GLY A 848 14.16 -43.76 2.88
C GLY A 848 15.58 -43.62 3.46
N PRO A 849 16.67 -43.95 2.73
CA PRO A 849 18.00 -44.18 3.34
C PRO A 849 18.81 -42.92 3.71
N ALA A 850 18.50 -41.73 3.19
CA ALA A 850 19.35 -40.53 3.37
C ALA A 850 19.24 -39.83 4.73
N LEU A 851 18.05 -39.81 5.33
CA LEU A 851 17.80 -39.00 6.54
C LEU A 851 18.62 -39.46 7.75
N PRO A 852 18.75 -40.77 8.06
CA PRO A 852 19.57 -41.22 9.18
C PRO A 852 21.04 -40.78 9.07
N ALA A 853 21.63 -40.89 7.87
CA ALA A 853 23.00 -40.46 7.61
C ALA A 853 23.16 -38.93 7.78
N LEU A 854 22.23 -38.14 7.24
CA LEU A 854 22.22 -36.68 7.42
C LEU A 854 22.09 -36.27 8.89
N PHE A 855 21.26 -36.98 9.67
CA PHE A 855 21.08 -36.69 11.10
C PHE A 855 22.33 -37.05 11.91
N ALA A 856 22.92 -38.22 11.65
CA ALA A 856 24.15 -38.64 12.31
C ALA A 856 25.30 -37.66 12.03
N TRP A 857 25.42 -37.20 10.77
CA TRP A 857 26.41 -36.20 10.38
C TRP A 857 26.16 -34.85 11.06
N GLY A 858 24.93 -34.32 11.00
CA GLY A 858 24.57 -33.06 11.64
C GLY A 858 24.77 -33.09 13.17
N GLU A 859 24.40 -34.20 13.81
CA GLU A 859 24.62 -34.41 15.24
C GLU A 859 26.12 -34.44 15.59
N GLY A 860 26.94 -35.07 14.75
CA GLY A 860 28.40 -35.09 14.89
C GLY A 860 29.01 -33.68 14.87
N LEU A 861 28.55 -32.81 13.97
CA LEU A 861 29.01 -31.42 13.90
C LEU A 861 28.59 -30.60 15.12
N VAL A 862 27.36 -30.78 15.59
CA VAL A 862 26.85 -30.10 16.79
C VAL A 862 27.64 -30.53 18.04
N ARG A 863 27.87 -31.83 18.23
CA ARG A 863 28.66 -32.34 19.38
C ARG A 863 30.10 -31.84 19.39
N ARG A 864 30.69 -31.62 18.20
CA ARG A 864 32.04 -31.07 18.04
C ARG A 864 32.11 -29.54 18.17
N GLY A 865 30.97 -28.84 18.26
CA GLY A 865 30.91 -27.39 18.31
C GLY A 865 31.16 -26.70 16.95
N LEU A 866 31.07 -27.43 15.83
CA LEU A 866 31.16 -26.85 14.49
C LEU A 866 29.83 -26.26 14.00
N ALA A 867 28.72 -26.68 14.61
CA ALA A 867 27.40 -26.14 14.36
C ALA A 867 26.66 -25.97 15.69
N GLU A 868 25.74 -25.02 15.75
CA GLU A 868 24.88 -24.82 16.93
C GLU A 868 23.71 -25.82 16.92
N ARG A 869 23.03 -25.92 15.76
CA ARG A 869 21.85 -26.76 15.55
C ARG A 869 21.67 -27.10 14.08
N PHE A 870 20.80 -28.06 13.78
CA PHE A 870 20.30 -28.28 12.43
C PHE A 870 18.79 -28.43 12.41
N GLU A 871 18.17 -28.11 11.27
CA GLU A 871 16.74 -28.23 11.03
C GLU A 871 16.47 -28.99 9.72
N VAL A 872 15.37 -29.75 9.69
CA VAL A 872 14.89 -30.42 8.48
C VAL A 872 13.77 -29.59 7.87
N ALA A 873 13.85 -29.31 6.58
CA ALA A 873 12.92 -28.39 5.91
C ALA A 873 12.35 -28.98 4.61
N THR A 874 11.27 -28.36 4.11
CA THR A 874 10.71 -28.67 2.79
C THR A 874 11.53 -27.98 1.71
N TYR A 875 11.88 -28.69 0.65
CA TYR A 875 12.60 -28.12 -0.49
C TYR A 875 11.63 -27.57 -1.53
N HIS A 876 11.72 -26.27 -1.79
CA HIS A 876 11.02 -25.55 -2.85
C HIS A 876 12.01 -25.20 -3.98
N PRO A 877 12.01 -25.91 -5.12
CA PRO A 877 12.88 -25.61 -6.25
C PRO A 877 12.48 -24.29 -6.94
N GLU A 878 13.48 -23.46 -7.26
CA GLU A 878 13.31 -22.15 -7.90
C GLU A 878 13.16 -22.29 -9.43
N ILE A 879 12.24 -23.15 -9.88
CA ILE A 879 12.06 -23.49 -11.32
C ILE A 879 11.88 -22.23 -12.18
N SER A 880 11.18 -21.22 -11.66
CA SER A 880 10.88 -19.98 -12.38
C SER A 880 12.10 -19.11 -12.65
N ARG A 881 13.08 -19.10 -11.73
CA ARG A 881 14.35 -18.37 -11.86
C ARG A 881 15.30 -19.06 -12.84
N TYR A 882 15.21 -20.37 -12.93
CA TYR A 882 16.18 -21.24 -13.57
C TYR A 882 15.67 -21.86 -14.88
N GLY A 883 14.95 -21.07 -15.69
CA GLY A 883 14.63 -21.43 -17.07
C GLY A 883 13.36 -22.26 -17.27
N GLY A 884 12.65 -22.64 -16.21
CA GLY A 884 11.42 -23.41 -16.30
C GLY A 884 11.63 -24.93 -16.25
N PRO A 885 10.53 -25.71 -16.24
CA PRO A 885 10.55 -27.15 -15.96
C PRO A 885 11.31 -27.97 -17.00
N ALA A 886 11.44 -27.48 -18.24
CA ALA A 886 12.15 -28.17 -19.31
C ALA A 886 13.67 -28.24 -19.11
N VAL A 887 14.25 -27.31 -18.34
CA VAL A 887 15.71 -27.20 -18.18
C VAL A 887 16.18 -27.37 -16.74
N TYR A 888 15.28 -27.22 -15.77
CA TYR A 888 15.64 -27.13 -14.36
C TYR A 888 16.39 -28.35 -13.83
N ASP A 889 16.02 -29.56 -14.28
CA ASP A 889 16.69 -30.81 -13.86
C ASP A 889 18.17 -30.82 -14.26
N HIS A 890 18.52 -30.28 -15.45
CA HIS A 890 19.92 -30.10 -15.85
C HIS A 890 20.64 -29.02 -15.04
N LEU A 891 19.94 -27.98 -14.56
CA LEU A 891 20.55 -26.98 -13.69
C LEU A 891 20.81 -27.53 -12.29
N GLU A 892 19.98 -28.45 -11.78
CA GLU A 892 20.26 -29.16 -10.53
C GLU A 892 21.49 -30.07 -10.64
N GLU A 893 21.71 -30.74 -11.79
CA GLU A 893 22.97 -31.46 -12.05
C GLU A 893 24.17 -30.51 -11.99
N LEU A 894 24.02 -29.32 -12.58
CA LEU A 894 25.04 -28.29 -12.53
C LEU A 894 25.26 -27.78 -11.10
N PHE A 895 24.21 -27.60 -10.29
CA PHE A 895 24.36 -27.23 -8.89
C PHE A 895 25.17 -28.27 -8.12
N ALA A 896 24.94 -29.56 -8.37
CA ALA A 896 25.68 -30.63 -7.73
C ALA A 896 27.16 -30.63 -8.16
N ALA A 897 27.43 -30.49 -9.46
CA ALA A 897 28.78 -30.39 -9.98
C ALA A 897 29.52 -29.15 -9.45
N ASN A 898 28.88 -27.98 -9.45
CA ASN A 898 29.40 -26.74 -8.88
C ASN A 898 29.70 -26.88 -7.38
N SER A 899 28.81 -27.51 -6.61
CA SER A 899 29.04 -27.74 -5.17
C SER A 899 30.26 -28.63 -4.93
N ALA A 900 30.38 -29.75 -5.65
CA ALA A 900 31.53 -30.64 -5.51
C ALA A 900 32.86 -29.96 -5.91
N VAL A 901 32.85 -29.19 -6.99
CA VAL A 901 34.01 -28.37 -7.41
C VAL A 901 34.33 -27.31 -6.37
N SER A 902 33.33 -26.59 -5.85
CA SER A 902 33.51 -25.52 -4.87
C SER A 902 34.11 -26.04 -3.56
N CYS A 903 33.69 -27.22 -3.08
CA CYS A 903 34.31 -27.87 -1.92
C CYS A 903 35.82 -28.13 -2.14
N ARG A 904 36.20 -28.63 -3.33
CA ARG A 904 37.62 -28.86 -3.66
C ARG A 904 38.42 -27.57 -3.83
N LEU A 905 37.80 -26.52 -4.37
CA LEU A 905 38.42 -25.20 -4.48
C LEU A 905 38.63 -24.56 -3.11
N LEU A 906 37.62 -24.62 -2.23
CA LEU A 906 37.73 -24.18 -0.84
C LEU A 906 38.78 -24.99 -0.09
N ARG A 907 38.95 -26.28 -0.39
CA ARG A 907 40.02 -27.09 0.21
C ARG A 907 41.42 -26.56 -0.11
N LEU A 908 41.67 -26.10 -1.34
CA LEU A 908 42.95 -25.48 -1.71
C LEU A 908 43.21 -24.19 -0.90
N VAL A 909 42.17 -23.37 -0.74
CA VAL A 909 42.24 -22.13 0.07
C VAL A 909 42.44 -22.45 1.55
N TRP A 910 41.72 -23.45 2.06
CA TRP A 910 41.78 -23.90 3.45
C TRP A 910 43.15 -24.48 3.82
N ASP A 911 43.74 -25.26 2.90
CA ASP A 911 45.09 -25.80 3.03
C ASP A 911 46.18 -24.73 2.82
N LYS A 912 45.78 -23.46 2.61
CA LYS A 912 46.64 -22.29 2.44
C LYS A 912 47.61 -22.44 1.27
N GLU A 913 47.10 -22.87 0.11
CA GLU A 913 47.87 -22.89 -1.13
C GLU A 913 48.58 -21.53 -1.34
N PRO A 914 49.93 -21.49 -1.43
CA PRO A 914 50.68 -20.24 -1.35
C PRO A 914 50.28 -19.20 -2.40
N GLY A 915 49.77 -18.05 -1.94
CA GLY A 915 49.42 -16.92 -2.80
C GLY A 915 48.10 -17.07 -3.58
N LEU A 916 47.31 -18.11 -3.28
CA LEU A 916 45.99 -18.33 -3.88
C LEU A 916 44.90 -17.65 -3.04
N GLU A 917 44.47 -16.47 -3.47
CA GLU A 917 43.44 -15.70 -2.77
C GLU A 917 42.01 -16.19 -3.07
N PRO A 918 41.08 -16.21 -2.10
CA PRO A 918 39.70 -16.65 -2.30
C PRO A 918 38.96 -15.92 -3.43
N GLU A 919 39.13 -14.59 -3.54
CA GLU A 919 38.53 -13.79 -4.60
C GLU A 919 39.05 -14.21 -6.00
N ALA A 920 40.33 -14.56 -6.11
CA ALA A 920 40.91 -15.01 -7.37
C ALA A 920 40.33 -16.38 -7.80
N VAL A 921 40.10 -17.27 -6.82
CA VAL A 921 39.40 -18.55 -7.02
C VAL A 921 37.97 -18.32 -7.50
N ALA A 922 37.23 -17.39 -6.88
CA ALA A 922 35.87 -17.05 -7.28
C ALA A 922 35.81 -16.49 -8.72
N ILE A 923 36.71 -15.56 -9.06
CA ILE A 923 36.82 -15.01 -10.42
C ILE A 923 37.14 -16.11 -11.45
N ALA A 924 38.09 -17.00 -11.14
CA ALA A 924 38.45 -18.12 -12.02
C ALA A 924 37.28 -19.12 -12.19
N ALA A 925 36.53 -19.40 -11.12
CA ALA A 925 35.38 -20.30 -11.19
C ALA A 925 34.22 -19.72 -12.01
N VAL A 926 33.95 -18.42 -11.88
CA VAL A 926 32.94 -17.73 -12.70
C VAL A 926 33.38 -17.67 -14.16
N ASP A 927 34.65 -17.35 -14.44
CA ASP A 927 35.17 -17.36 -15.80
C ASP A 927 35.08 -18.76 -16.45
N ALA A 928 35.47 -19.80 -15.71
CA ALA A 928 35.39 -21.18 -16.17
C ALA A 928 33.95 -21.62 -16.42
N LEU A 929 32.99 -21.23 -15.57
CA LEU A 929 31.56 -21.48 -15.80
C LEU A 929 31.12 -20.92 -17.16
N TYR A 930 31.42 -19.65 -17.45
CA TYR A 930 31.05 -19.01 -18.71
C TYR A 930 31.81 -19.58 -19.91
N ALA A 931 33.09 -19.95 -19.72
CA ALA A 931 33.89 -20.60 -20.73
C ALA A 931 33.31 -21.96 -21.13
N GLN A 932 32.99 -22.78 -20.13
CA GLN A 932 32.43 -24.12 -20.30
C GLN A 932 30.98 -24.07 -20.81
N TRP A 933 30.27 -22.97 -20.58
CA TRP A 933 28.97 -22.67 -21.20
C TRP A 933 29.08 -22.46 -22.73
N GLY A 934 30.30 -22.24 -23.24
CA GLY A 934 30.58 -22.06 -24.66
C GLY A 934 30.80 -20.61 -25.09
N LEU A 935 30.92 -19.67 -24.14
CA LEU A 935 31.09 -18.25 -24.45
C LEU A 935 32.56 -17.87 -24.64
N GLY A 936 32.87 -17.19 -25.74
CA GLY A 936 34.15 -16.52 -25.97
C GLY A 936 34.28 -15.23 -25.15
N ILE A 937 35.49 -14.68 -25.03
CA ILE A 937 35.78 -13.50 -24.16
C ILE A 937 34.82 -12.32 -24.39
N ARG A 938 34.48 -12.04 -25.65
CA ARG A 938 33.57 -10.94 -25.99
C ARG A 938 32.15 -11.21 -25.48
N GLU A 939 31.65 -12.41 -25.72
CA GLU A 939 30.32 -12.82 -25.28
C GLU A 939 30.20 -12.88 -23.75
N ARG A 940 31.29 -13.24 -23.05
CA ARG A 940 31.34 -13.17 -21.58
C ARG A 940 31.20 -11.74 -21.07
N LEU A 941 31.90 -10.78 -21.68
CA LEU A 941 31.76 -9.36 -21.33
C LEU A 941 30.34 -8.84 -21.56
N ASP A 942 29.68 -9.33 -22.61
CA ASP A 942 28.33 -8.89 -22.95
C ASP A 942 27.29 -9.46 -21.97
N ALA A 943 27.43 -10.74 -21.58
CA ALA A 943 26.49 -11.49 -20.75
C ALA A 943 26.71 -11.40 -19.22
N MET A 944 27.84 -10.86 -18.76
CA MET A 944 28.16 -10.80 -17.33
C MET A 944 27.27 -9.83 -16.53
N PRO A 945 27.12 -10.03 -15.21
CA PRO A 945 26.47 -9.05 -14.34
C PRO A 945 27.15 -7.67 -14.39
N ARG A 946 26.37 -6.59 -14.41
CA ARG A 946 26.88 -5.20 -14.52
C ARG A 946 26.57 -4.36 -13.27
N PRO A 947 27.31 -4.55 -12.17
CA PRO A 947 27.19 -3.68 -11.00
C PRO A 947 27.72 -2.26 -11.31
N ALA A 948 27.35 -1.30 -10.46
CA ALA A 948 27.87 0.06 -10.52
C ALA A 948 29.41 0.07 -10.38
N GLN A 949 30.07 1.06 -10.97
CA GLN A 949 31.54 1.12 -10.91
C GLN A 949 32.06 1.32 -9.48
N ASP A 950 33.19 0.68 -9.19
CA ASP A 950 33.85 0.68 -7.90
C ASP A 950 35.34 1.00 -8.08
N ALA A 951 35.83 1.99 -7.33
CA ALA A 951 37.23 2.38 -7.34
C ALA A 951 38.14 1.28 -6.78
N GLU A 952 37.68 0.53 -5.76
CA GLU A 952 38.43 -0.55 -5.13
C GLU A 952 38.66 -1.70 -6.12
N ALA A 953 37.61 -2.11 -6.85
CA ALA A 953 37.73 -3.11 -7.91
C ALA A 953 38.79 -2.73 -8.96
N ARG A 954 38.86 -1.45 -9.35
CA ARG A 954 39.85 -0.98 -10.31
C ARG A 954 41.27 -0.99 -9.75
N GLU A 955 41.44 -0.64 -8.48
CA GLU A 955 42.75 -0.71 -7.80
C GLU A 955 43.23 -2.15 -7.66
N ARG A 956 42.35 -3.05 -7.20
CA ARG A 956 42.61 -4.49 -7.10
C ARG A 956 43.05 -5.07 -8.44
N TYR A 957 42.31 -4.78 -9.51
CA TYR A 957 42.70 -5.21 -10.86
C TYR A 957 44.08 -4.69 -11.27
N ARG A 958 44.41 -3.41 -11.02
CA ARG A 958 45.72 -2.86 -11.39
C ARG A 958 46.87 -3.53 -10.67
N LYS A 959 46.69 -3.83 -9.39
CA LYS A 959 47.72 -4.47 -8.55
C LYS A 959 48.10 -5.85 -9.07
N ASP A 960 47.10 -6.66 -9.43
CA ASP A 960 47.28 -8.08 -9.75
C ASP A 960 46.98 -8.41 -11.23
N ARG A 961 47.01 -7.41 -12.12
CA ARG A 961 46.61 -7.55 -13.53
C ARG A 961 47.28 -8.74 -14.21
N ASP A 962 48.61 -8.80 -14.15
CA ASP A 962 49.39 -9.80 -14.90
C ASP A 962 49.12 -11.21 -14.32
N TYR A 963 48.98 -11.33 -13.00
CA TYR A 963 48.58 -12.57 -12.31
C TYR A 963 47.18 -13.02 -12.72
N LEU A 964 46.16 -12.16 -12.59
CA LEU A 964 44.76 -12.49 -12.88
C LEU A 964 44.54 -12.79 -14.37
N CYS A 965 45.21 -12.09 -15.28
CA CYS A 965 45.11 -12.38 -16.70
C CYS A 965 45.77 -13.74 -17.05
N GLU A 966 46.90 -14.08 -16.44
CA GLU A 966 47.50 -15.42 -16.61
C GLU A 966 46.64 -16.53 -15.98
N LEU A 967 46.02 -16.25 -14.82
CA LEU A 967 45.14 -17.17 -14.11
C LEU A 967 43.94 -17.60 -14.97
N LEU A 968 43.32 -16.66 -15.70
CA LEU A 968 42.16 -16.96 -16.55
C LEU A 968 42.56 -17.52 -17.91
N GLN A 969 43.61 -16.97 -18.53
CA GLN A 969 44.07 -17.40 -19.84
C GLN A 969 45.60 -17.32 -19.92
N PRO A 970 46.30 -18.45 -19.85
CA PRO A 970 47.76 -18.48 -19.92
C PRO A 970 48.31 -17.85 -21.20
N TRP A 971 49.41 -17.11 -21.10
CA TRP A 971 50.01 -16.42 -22.25
C TRP A 971 51.50 -16.75 -22.43
N GLU A 972 51.82 -17.46 -23.50
CA GLU A 972 53.19 -17.92 -23.79
C GLU A 972 54.21 -16.78 -23.96
N ARG A 973 53.76 -15.58 -24.39
CA ARG A 973 54.68 -14.46 -24.61
C ARG A 973 55.18 -13.82 -23.32
N ARG A 974 54.38 -13.84 -22.25
CA ARG A 974 54.71 -13.22 -20.97
C ARG A 974 53.99 -13.93 -19.82
N PRO A 975 54.41 -15.17 -19.49
CA PRO A 975 53.75 -15.94 -18.45
C PRO A 975 54.04 -15.32 -17.07
N HIS A 976 53.03 -15.31 -16.21
CA HIS A 976 53.18 -15.04 -14.78
C HIS A 976 53.33 -16.37 -14.03
N PRO A 977 54.50 -16.72 -13.46
CA PRO A 977 54.77 -18.07 -12.94
C PRO A 977 53.73 -18.59 -11.96
N LEU A 978 53.37 -17.76 -10.96
CA LEU A 978 52.36 -18.11 -9.96
C LEU A 978 50.95 -18.18 -10.57
N GLY A 979 50.66 -17.35 -11.57
CA GLY A 979 49.35 -17.31 -12.23
C GLY A 979 49.13 -18.57 -13.07
N ARG A 980 50.18 -19.04 -13.74
CA ARG A 980 50.17 -20.28 -14.52
C ARG A 980 50.05 -21.52 -13.64
N ALA A 981 50.83 -21.59 -12.56
CA ALA A 981 50.73 -22.70 -11.60
C ALA A 981 49.31 -22.80 -11.00
N HIS A 982 48.73 -21.66 -10.58
CA HIS A 982 47.36 -21.63 -10.10
C HIS A 982 46.33 -21.94 -11.19
N HIS A 983 46.53 -21.49 -12.43
CA HIS A 983 45.65 -21.85 -13.55
C HIS A 983 45.58 -23.37 -13.73
N GLU A 984 46.73 -24.05 -13.83
CA GLU A 984 46.79 -25.50 -14.00
C GLU A 984 46.13 -26.24 -12.81
N ARG A 985 46.38 -25.75 -11.59
CA ARG A 985 45.80 -26.33 -10.37
C ARG A 985 44.29 -26.17 -10.31
N LEU A 986 43.77 -24.99 -10.63
CA LEU A 986 42.34 -24.71 -10.63
C LEU A 986 41.63 -25.39 -11.80
N ALA A 987 42.23 -25.41 -12.99
CA ALA A 987 41.67 -26.07 -14.18
C ALA A 987 41.42 -27.56 -13.92
N ALA A 988 42.37 -28.26 -13.31
CA ALA A 988 42.21 -29.68 -12.94
C ALA A 988 40.99 -29.94 -12.04
N VAL A 989 40.60 -28.96 -11.21
CA VAL A 989 39.43 -29.05 -10.33
C VAL A 989 38.15 -28.61 -11.06
N LEU A 990 38.21 -27.51 -11.81
CA LEU A 990 37.11 -26.88 -12.54
C LEU A 990 36.65 -27.67 -13.76
N ASP A 991 37.49 -28.52 -14.35
CA ASP A 991 37.10 -29.34 -15.50
C ASP A 991 36.07 -30.41 -15.14
N ALA A 992 35.99 -30.80 -13.86
CA ALA A 992 35.04 -31.79 -13.38
C ALA A 992 33.56 -31.38 -13.52
N GLN A 993 33.26 -30.08 -13.60
CA GLN A 993 31.88 -29.59 -13.85
C GLN A 993 31.58 -29.37 -15.34
N ALA A 994 32.57 -29.38 -16.23
CA ALA A 994 32.42 -28.94 -17.61
C ALA A 994 31.35 -29.71 -18.39
N ALA A 995 31.20 -31.01 -18.12
CA ALA A 995 30.15 -31.83 -18.75
C ALA A 995 28.74 -31.41 -18.31
N ALA A 996 28.53 -31.13 -17.02
CA ALA A 996 27.26 -30.66 -16.50
C ALA A 996 26.93 -29.24 -17.03
N VAL A 997 27.93 -28.35 -17.07
CA VAL A 997 27.79 -27.01 -17.66
C VAL A 997 27.35 -27.09 -19.12
N ARG A 998 27.99 -27.93 -19.93
CA ARG A 998 27.63 -28.08 -21.35
C ARG A 998 26.23 -28.65 -21.55
N ARG A 999 25.80 -29.62 -20.73
CA ARG A 999 24.42 -30.15 -20.78
C ARG A 999 23.40 -29.08 -20.42
N ALA A 1000 23.65 -28.32 -19.36
CA ALA A 1000 22.81 -27.19 -18.98
C ALA A 1000 22.73 -26.13 -20.09
N ALA A 1001 23.86 -25.77 -20.69
CA ALA A 1001 23.91 -24.82 -21.80
C ALA A 1001 23.11 -25.31 -23.03
N ALA A 1002 23.26 -26.59 -23.40
CA ALA A 1002 22.50 -27.20 -24.48
C ALA A 1002 20.99 -27.20 -24.20
N ALA A 1003 20.57 -27.61 -22.99
CA ALA A 1003 19.17 -27.62 -22.61
C ALA A 1003 18.55 -26.21 -22.62
N VAL A 1004 19.28 -25.19 -22.15
CA VAL A 1004 18.85 -23.79 -22.21
C VAL A 1004 18.71 -23.32 -23.66
N ALA A 1005 19.69 -23.62 -24.51
CA ALA A 1005 19.64 -23.26 -25.93
C ALA A 1005 18.50 -23.97 -26.68
N GLU A 1006 18.25 -25.24 -26.40
CA GLU A 1006 17.13 -26.00 -26.97
C GLU A 1006 15.78 -25.44 -26.52
N ALA A 1007 15.63 -25.12 -25.23
CA ALA A 1007 14.42 -24.51 -24.70
C ALA A 1007 14.21 -23.08 -25.25
N GLU A 1008 15.28 -22.32 -25.45
CA GLU A 1008 15.22 -20.99 -26.07
C GLU A 1008 14.77 -21.10 -27.53
N ALA A 1009 15.37 -22.00 -28.31
CA ALA A 1009 15.00 -22.26 -29.70
C ALA A 1009 13.56 -22.78 -29.85
N ALA A 1010 13.09 -23.57 -28.89
CA ALA A 1010 11.72 -24.08 -28.84
C ALA A 1010 10.71 -23.05 -28.28
N GLY A 1011 11.17 -21.89 -27.80
CA GLY A 1011 10.32 -20.88 -27.15
C GLY A 1011 9.69 -21.37 -25.84
N THR A 1012 10.28 -22.38 -25.19
CA THR A 1012 9.82 -22.97 -23.92
C THR A 1012 10.59 -22.45 -22.70
N LEU A 1013 11.72 -21.77 -22.89
CA LEU A 1013 12.53 -21.17 -21.83
C LEU A 1013 11.77 -20.09 -21.05
N TRP A 1014 11.86 -20.13 -19.72
CA TRP A 1014 11.32 -19.08 -18.85
C TRP A 1014 12.44 -18.09 -18.49
N GLY A 1015 12.24 -16.79 -18.73
CA GLY A 1015 13.28 -15.78 -18.57
C GLY A 1015 14.21 -15.69 -19.78
N THR A 1016 15.49 -15.37 -19.54
CA THR A 1016 16.52 -15.26 -20.60
C THR A 1016 17.74 -16.08 -20.23
N ARG A 1017 18.50 -16.50 -21.25
CA ARG A 1017 19.78 -17.20 -21.06
C ARG A 1017 20.74 -16.43 -20.15
N ASP A 1018 20.85 -15.11 -20.35
CA ASP A 1018 21.79 -14.27 -19.61
C ASP A 1018 21.36 -14.12 -18.14
N ALA A 1019 20.06 -14.03 -17.84
CA ALA A 1019 19.56 -14.00 -16.45
C ALA A 1019 19.80 -15.33 -15.70
N ILE A 1020 19.65 -16.46 -16.39
CA ILE A 1020 19.96 -17.78 -15.85
C ILE A 1020 21.45 -17.88 -15.55
N LEU A 1021 22.30 -17.46 -16.49
CA LEU A 1021 23.75 -17.51 -16.34
C LEU A 1021 24.25 -16.56 -15.23
N ALA A 1022 23.62 -15.39 -15.08
CA ALA A 1022 23.86 -14.48 -13.96
C ALA A 1022 23.47 -15.12 -12.62
N SER A 1023 22.34 -15.83 -12.55
CA SER A 1023 21.93 -16.58 -11.34
C SER A 1023 22.92 -17.70 -11.02
N LEU A 1024 23.42 -18.41 -12.02
CA LEU A 1024 24.45 -19.44 -11.85
C LEU A 1024 25.77 -18.84 -11.34
N ALA A 1025 26.20 -17.71 -11.89
CA ALA A 1025 27.37 -16.97 -11.42
C ALA A 1025 27.24 -16.56 -9.95
N HIS A 1026 26.07 -16.01 -9.58
CA HIS A 1026 25.75 -15.66 -8.20
C HIS A 1026 25.85 -16.88 -7.27
N MET A 1027 25.28 -18.01 -7.66
CA MET A 1027 25.36 -19.24 -6.86
C MET A 1027 26.78 -19.84 -6.81
N GLN A 1028 27.61 -19.62 -7.83
CA GLN A 1028 29.02 -20.02 -7.80
C GLN A 1028 29.81 -19.17 -6.79
N VAL A 1029 29.56 -17.84 -6.76
CA VAL A 1029 30.16 -16.94 -5.76
C VAL A 1029 29.66 -17.25 -4.35
N ASN A 1030 28.34 -17.47 -4.17
CA ASN A 1030 27.73 -17.81 -2.88
C ASN A 1030 28.36 -19.06 -2.22
N ARG A 1031 28.78 -20.04 -3.03
CA ARG A 1031 29.43 -21.26 -2.51
C ARG A 1031 30.87 -21.02 -2.07
N LEU A 1032 31.59 -20.13 -2.73
CA LEU A 1032 33.02 -19.88 -2.55
C LEU A 1032 33.35 -18.75 -1.57
N LEU A 1033 32.50 -17.73 -1.46
CA LEU A 1033 32.74 -16.56 -0.62
C LEU A 1033 31.64 -16.42 0.46
N PRO A 1034 31.93 -15.73 1.58
CA PRO A 1034 30.91 -15.30 2.51
C PRO A 1034 29.82 -14.46 1.83
N ILE A 1035 28.62 -14.43 2.43
CA ILE A 1035 27.49 -13.64 1.91
C ILE A 1035 27.78 -12.15 2.14
N ASP A 1036 28.34 -11.52 1.09
CA ASP A 1036 28.75 -10.12 1.05
C ASP A 1036 28.52 -9.58 -0.37
N ARG A 1037 27.47 -8.76 -0.52
CA ARG A 1037 27.07 -8.22 -1.84
C ARG A 1037 28.12 -7.25 -2.42
N PRO A 1038 28.72 -6.32 -1.65
CA PRO A 1038 29.90 -5.57 -2.11
C PRO A 1038 31.03 -6.46 -2.63
N ALA A 1039 31.39 -7.54 -1.93
CA ALA A 1039 32.45 -8.44 -2.36
C ALA A 1039 32.11 -9.17 -3.67
N GLU A 1040 30.87 -9.63 -3.82
CA GLU A 1040 30.37 -10.22 -5.06
C GLU A 1040 30.45 -9.22 -6.24
N ASN A 1041 29.98 -7.99 -6.03
CA ASN A 1041 30.04 -6.94 -7.05
C ASN A 1041 31.48 -6.64 -7.47
N ARG A 1042 32.40 -6.54 -6.50
CA ARG A 1042 33.83 -6.35 -6.76
C ARG A 1042 34.40 -7.50 -7.60
N CYS A 1043 34.02 -8.75 -7.32
CA CYS A 1043 34.43 -9.90 -8.13
C CYS A 1043 34.03 -9.75 -9.60
N TYR A 1044 32.77 -9.37 -9.88
CA TYR A 1044 32.31 -9.15 -11.26
C TYR A 1044 33.04 -8.00 -11.97
N LEU A 1045 33.30 -6.89 -11.27
CA LEU A 1045 34.02 -5.74 -11.83
C LEU A 1045 35.49 -6.06 -12.14
N VAL A 1046 36.18 -6.75 -11.23
CA VAL A 1046 37.56 -7.20 -11.46
C VAL A 1046 37.59 -8.16 -12.65
N TRP A 1047 36.68 -9.13 -12.70
CA TRP A 1047 36.56 -10.05 -13.83
C TRP A 1047 36.35 -9.31 -15.16
N ALA A 1048 35.46 -8.30 -15.20
CA ALA A 1048 35.24 -7.46 -16.37
C ALA A 1048 36.51 -6.73 -16.83
N HIS A 1049 37.31 -6.21 -15.90
CA HIS A 1049 38.59 -5.57 -16.23
C HIS A 1049 39.61 -6.57 -16.79
N VAL A 1050 39.67 -7.78 -16.24
CA VAL A 1050 40.54 -8.86 -16.74
C VAL A 1050 40.12 -9.27 -18.16
N LEU A 1051 38.83 -9.53 -18.41
CA LEU A 1051 38.35 -9.88 -19.74
C LEU A 1051 38.60 -8.78 -20.78
N ASN A 1052 38.44 -7.51 -20.40
CA ASN A 1052 38.77 -6.38 -21.29
C ASN A 1052 40.26 -6.34 -21.65
N CYS A 1053 41.14 -6.71 -20.72
CA CYS A 1053 42.58 -6.86 -20.97
C CYS A 1053 42.87 -8.03 -21.91
N LEU A 1054 42.28 -9.20 -21.64
CA LEU A 1054 42.44 -10.41 -22.47
C LEU A 1054 41.95 -10.19 -23.90
N ARG A 1055 40.84 -9.45 -24.08
CA ARG A 1055 40.32 -9.07 -25.41
C ARG A 1055 41.34 -8.31 -26.26
N GLY A 1056 42.24 -7.57 -25.63
CA GLY A 1056 43.30 -6.80 -26.29
C GLY A 1056 44.64 -7.53 -26.43
N ARG A 1057 44.77 -8.75 -25.91
CA ARG A 1057 46.02 -9.52 -26.06
C ARG A 1057 46.17 -9.93 -27.54
N PRO A 1058 47.32 -9.63 -28.17
CA PRO A 1058 47.60 -10.14 -29.50
C PRO A 1058 47.71 -11.67 -29.43
N GLN A 1059 47.02 -12.34 -30.35
CA GLN A 1059 47.09 -13.79 -30.53
C GLN A 1059 48.54 -14.23 -30.79
#